data_AF-A0A8H6CXX7-F1
#
_entry.id   AF-A0A8H6CXX7-F1
#
_cell.length_a   1.000
_cell.length_b   1.000
_cell.length_c   1.000
_cell.angle_alpha   90.00
_cell.angle_beta   90.00
_cell.angle_gamma   90.00
#
_symmetry.space_group_name_H-M   'P 1'
#
loop_
_entity.id
_entity.type
_entity.pdbx_description
1 polymer ?
#
loop_
_entity_poly.entity_id
_entity_poly.type
_entity_poly.pdbx_seq_one_letter_code
_entity_poly.pdbx_strand_id
1 'polypeptide(L)'
;MENAMNNQVFNTVAITLNVAISSLDLDSSFIQNGADSLKATSLANHFRNRGTTVTREMILTSTSLKHLFNLVEYPPLEPYDVQVDSTSVDSSTVLSDSDWQTDSPAEQDIMSSPEFSSFGTSCSSICSSTSTLGNEVCLSKESLPTDRLDATFVEYGAQQATEMQLALVHGTLQDRRMNMIRFTMVHRNEDMNKLQAAWRFIVEQADIFDLTWAAPLTGTQPSRFIWVEDPSEDESKTTAIGSRFTVLPQVTNNGNYQIIWTVHHALIDGISAQLLLRNVLRVASGHAPSKMPSFWEWAQDLKVYQKDNAKLAKEFWSRQRQLHPEANATMFYAAWVLVVSSFSDSKIVVFGALLSGRNIPIANSDKVIGPLINSLPLYIFADPDATVQEFLASLFRSLLDLEQFSWTCTDHGFKRDYESALSVETWRDDWSEFDIRPVATSKSQQSGVPLGITVDTESLRFQYHTDRLRTVDAERIMSCYQLALEQITRVHTPVMAAMEALVSAPSRALLAKFGNCMSGRTTRSSVSDDLVSLFKRCVERHPDGIAVDYGAVQVTYRDLDIMTTCVATRIASMISRDDIVCVHSDKSLNWIMAIFGILKAGGVYSSLDPILPSELRATMFRNAKAKLFPTPKTCQLCQTPSTCDLSDSIDSILADPLLKPQKIDMTPKPWANAYLCFTSKGVICTHEGLVAFQSDLEVRLFAQPGVRIAQVMSVVFDGSIQPAHQAG
;
A
#
# COMPACT_ATOMS: atom_id res chain seq x y z
N MET A 1 -25.59 -47.07 -28.09
CA MET A 1 -24.28 -46.38 -27.97
C MET A 1 -24.24 -45.38 -26.80
N GLU A 2 -25.36 -45.08 -26.12
CA GLU A 2 -25.39 -44.14 -24.97
C GLU A 2 -24.73 -44.62 -23.66
N ASN A 3 -24.48 -45.93 -23.47
CA ASN A 3 -23.91 -46.45 -22.20
C ASN A 3 -22.37 -46.50 -22.13
N ALA A 4 -21.65 -46.27 -23.24
CA ALA A 4 -20.18 -46.34 -23.27
C ALA A 4 -19.51 -44.99 -22.98
N MET A 5 -20.13 -43.88 -23.43
CA MET A 5 -19.59 -42.52 -23.26
C MET A 5 -19.73 -42.03 -21.82
N ASN A 6 -20.86 -42.34 -21.17
CA ASN A 6 -21.10 -42.03 -19.76
C ASN A 6 -20.03 -42.65 -18.84
N ASN A 7 -19.76 -43.95 -18.95
CA ASN A 7 -18.75 -44.64 -18.14
C ASN A 7 -17.33 -44.04 -18.23
N GLN A 8 -16.96 -43.44 -19.37
CA GLN A 8 -15.64 -42.82 -19.54
C GLN A 8 -15.52 -41.47 -18.84
N VAL A 9 -16.59 -40.67 -18.79
CA VAL A 9 -16.61 -39.37 -18.10
C VAL A 9 -16.56 -39.58 -16.59
N PHE A 10 -17.35 -40.51 -16.05
CA PHE A 10 -17.29 -40.92 -14.65
C PHE A 10 -15.90 -41.44 -14.26
N ASN A 11 -15.29 -42.26 -15.11
CA ASN A 11 -13.94 -42.79 -14.87
C ASN A 11 -12.89 -41.67 -14.86
N THR A 12 -13.00 -40.68 -15.74
CA THR A 12 -12.06 -39.55 -15.80
C THR A 12 -12.15 -38.66 -14.56
N VAL A 13 -13.37 -38.43 -14.05
CA VAL A 13 -13.60 -37.72 -12.77
C VAL A 13 -13.06 -38.53 -11.60
N ALA A 14 -13.36 -39.82 -11.52
CA ALA A 14 -12.86 -40.71 -10.46
C ALA A 14 -11.32 -40.79 -10.43
N ILE A 15 -10.67 -40.89 -11.60
CA ILE A 15 -9.21 -40.87 -11.75
C ILE A 15 -8.64 -39.52 -11.27
N THR A 16 -9.28 -38.40 -11.64
CA THR A 16 -8.78 -37.07 -11.27
C THR A 16 -8.94 -36.78 -9.78
N LEU A 17 -9.97 -37.33 -9.15
CA LEU A 17 -10.22 -37.23 -7.72
C LEU A 17 -9.42 -38.25 -6.90
N ASN A 18 -8.91 -39.29 -7.55
CA ASN A 18 -8.27 -40.47 -6.95
C ASN A 18 -9.21 -41.25 -6.01
N VAL A 19 -10.44 -41.48 -6.45
CA VAL A 19 -11.49 -42.19 -5.70
C VAL A 19 -12.18 -43.25 -6.56
N ALA A 20 -12.86 -44.22 -5.96
CA ALA A 20 -13.64 -45.21 -6.71
C ALA A 20 -14.89 -44.55 -7.32
N ILE A 21 -15.32 -44.97 -8.51
CA ILE A 21 -16.52 -44.45 -9.17
C ILE A 21 -17.76 -44.58 -8.26
N SER A 22 -17.86 -45.67 -7.49
CA SER A 22 -18.96 -45.92 -6.53
C SER A 22 -18.96 -45.01 -5.31
N SER A 23 -17.91 -44.22 -5.09
CA SER A 23 -17.78 -43.28 -3.96
C SER A 23 -18.02 -41.82 -4.35
N LEU A 24 -18.31 -41.55 -5.63
CA LEU A 24 -18.67 -40.21 -6.08
C LEU A 24 -20.10 -39.88 -5.62
N ASP A 25 -20.25 -38.80 -4.87
CA ASP A 25 -21.55 -38.22 -4.57
C ASP A 25 -21.96 -37.31 -5.73
N LEU A 26 -22.94 -37.79 -6.49
CA LEU A 26 -23.40 -37.16 -7.72
C LEU A 26 -24.18 -35.85 -7.49
N ASP A 27 -24.71 -35.66 -6.29
CA ASP A 27 -25.49 -34.47 -5.91
C ASP A 27 -24.62 -33.40 -5.23
N SER A 28 -23.38 -33.74 -4.88
CA SER A 28 -22.36 -32.82 -4.37
C SER A 28 -21.50 -32.24 -5.50
N SER A 29 -21.01 -31.01 -5.30
CA SER A 29 -20.08 -30.33 -6.24
C SER A 29 -18.74 -31.07 -6.36
N PHE A 30 -17.95 -30.71 -7.37
CA PHE A 30 -16.63 -31.29 -7.57
C PHE A 30 -15.73 -31.08 -6.34
N ILE A 31 -15.78 -29.89 -5.72
CA ILE A 31 -15.01 -29.56 -4.51
C ILE A 31 -15.45 -30.40 -3.30
N GLN A 32 -16.77 -30.55 -3.11
CA GLN A 32 -17.34 -31.36 -2.02
C GLN A 32 -17.00 -32.84 -2.13
N ASN A 33 -16.66 -33.32 -3.32
CA ASN A 33 -16.11 -34.66 -3.57
C ASN A 33 -14.59 -34.76 -3.27
N GLY A 34 -14.00 -33.83 -2.51
CA GLY A 34 -12.60 -33.85 -2.12
C GLY A 34 -11.62 -33.34 -3.20
N ALA A 35 -12.13 -32.50 -4.11
CA ALA A 35 -11.32 -31.87 -5.14
C ALA A 35 -10.76 -30.51 -4.70
N ASP A 36 -9.64 -30.14 -5.28
CA ASP A 36 -9.10 -28.80 -5.22
C ASP A 36 -9.06 -28.17 -6.62
N SER A 37 -8.57 -26.94 -6.67
CA SER A 37 -8.52 -26.18 -7.90
C SER A 37 -7.51 -26.71 -8.93
N LEU A 38 -6.51 -27.50 -8.50
CA LEU A 38 -5.54 -28.18 -9.36
C LEU A 38 -6.15 -29.42 -10.01
N LYS A 39 -6.89 -30.22 -9.24
CA LYS A 39 -7.68 -31.35 -9.76
C LYS A 39 -8.72 -30.88 -10.77
N ALA A 40 -9.36 -29.73 -10.54
CA ALA A 40 -10.28 -29.15 -11.52
C ALA A 40 -9.57 -28.72 -12.81
N THR A 41 -8.34 -28.20 -12.69
CA THR A 41 -7.49 -27.86 -13.85
C THR A 41 -7.08 -29.11 -14.63
N SER A 42 -6.66 -30.16 -13.93
CA SER A 42 -6.31 -31.46 -14.50
C SER A 42 -7.49 -32.10 -15.23
N LEU A 43 -8.68 -32.01 -14.64
CA LEU A 43 -9.91 -32.54 -15.22
C LEU A 43 -10.33 -31.75 -16.47
N ALA A 44 -10.27 -30.41 -16.42
CA ALA A 44 -10.53 -29.56 -17.58
C ALA A 44 -9.58 -29.89 -18.75
N ASN A 45 -8.29 -30.09 -18.46
CA ASN A 45 -7.30 -30.48 -19.45
C ASN A 45 -7.57 -31.89 -20.03
N HIS A 46 -8.03 -32.84 -19.22
CA HIS A 46 -8.44 -34.16 -19.69
C HIS A 46 -9.62 -34.10 -20.66
N PHE A 47 -10.61 -33.26 -20.37
CA PHE A 47 -11.76 -33.04 -21.26
C PHE A 47 -11.37 -32.30 -22.54
N ARG A 48 -10.49 -31.28 -22.43
CA ARG A 48 -9.98 -30.52 -23.60
C ARG A 48 -9.19 -31.40 -24.57
N ASN A 49 -8.35 -32.31 -24.06
CA ASN A 49 -7.60 -33.27 -24.88
C ASN A 49 -8.50 -34.26 -25.63
N ARG A 50 -9.78 -34.34 -25.27
CA ARG A 50 -10.79 -35.17 -25.92
C ARG A 50 -11.76 -34.36 -26.79
N GLY A 51 -11.48 -33.07 -27.02
CA GLY A 51 -12.31 -32.19 -27.84
C GLY A 51 -13.50 -31.57 -27.11
N THR A 52 -13.60 -31.69 -25.79
CA THR A 52 -14.69 -31.10 -24.99
C THR A 52 -14.24 -29.77 -24.37
N THR A 53 -15.03 -28.71 -24.55
CA THR A 53 -14.76 -27.34 -24.08
C THR A 53 -15.20 -27.09 -22.63
N VAL A 54 -14.86 -28.00 -21.71
CA VAL A 54 -15.18 -27.84 -20.29
C VAL A 54 -14.01 -27.15 -19.59
N THR A 55 -14.26 -25.97 -19.03
CA THR A 55 -13.23 -25.18 -18.34
C THR A 55 -13.11 -25.58 -16.87
N ARG A 56 -11.96 -25.27 -16.25
CA ARG A 56 -11.76 -25.43 -14.79
C ARG A 56 -12.86 -24.70 -14.01
N GLU A 57 -13.25 -23.52 -14.48
CA GLU A 57 -14.31 -22.73 -13.87
C GLU A 57 -15.66 -23.45 -13.92
N MET A 58 -16.06 -24.00 -15.07
CA MET A 58 -17.28 -24.82 -15.20
C MET A 58 -17.30 -26.02 -14.25
N ILE A 59 -16.12 -26.61 -13.98
CA ILE A 59 -15.98 -27.72 -13.04
C ILE A 59 -16.15 -27.26 -11.58
N LEU A 60 -15.54 -26.13 -11.22
CA LEU A 60 -15.59 -25.60 -9.86
C LEU A 60 -16.92 -24.93 -9.52
N THR A 61 -17.61 -24.34 -10.49
CA THR A 61 -18.92 -23.68 -10.33
C THR A 61 -20.10 -24.64 -10.52
N SER A 62 -19.84 -25.88 -10.94
CA SER A 62 -20.88 -26.90 -11.02
C SER A 62 -21.41 -27.24 -9.63
N THR A 63 -22.71 -26.97 -9.43
CA THR A 63 -23.41 -27.21 -8.17
C THR A 63 -23.42 -28.69 -7.78
N SER A 64 -23.27 -29.59 -8.76
CA SER A 64 -23.15 -31.03 -8.55
C SER A 64 -22.37 -31.73 -9.67
N LEU A 65 -21.88 -32.95 -9.44
CA LEU A 65 -21.29 -33.76 -10.52
C LEU A 65 -22.30 -34.08 -11.63
N LYS A 66 -23.59 -34.23 -11.32
CA LYS A 66 -24.66 -34.36 -12.35
C LYS A 66 -24.71 -33.14 -13.27
N HIS A 67 -24.63 -31.94 -12.68
CA HIS A 67 -24.57 -30.70 -13.46
C HIS A 67 -23.32 -30.67 -14.36
N LEU A 68 -22.17 -31.09 -13.83
CA LEU A 68 -20.93 -31.18 -14.59
C LEU A 68 -21.03 -32.18 -15.76
N PHE A 69 -21.64 -33.35 -15.55
CA PHE A 69 -21.78 -34.36 -16.59
C PHE A 69 -22.72 -33.92 -17.72
N ASN A 70 -23.80 -33.21 -17.39
CA ASN A 70 -24.69 -32.63 -18.41
C ASN A 70 -23.97 -31.57 -19.27
N LEU A 71 -23.08 -30.78 -18.68
CA LEU A 71 -22.26 -29.79 -19.41
C LEU A 71 -21.24 -30.44 -20.38
N VAL A 72 -20.84 -31.67 -20.10
CA VAL A 72 -19.93 -32.47 -20.95
C VAL A 72 -20.68 -33.12 -22.11
N GLU A 73 -21.93 -33.53 -21.91
CA GLU A 73 -22.76 -34.22 -22.93
C GLU A 73 -23.47 -33.25 -23.90
N TYR A 74 -23.87 -32.06 -23.45
CA TYR A 74 -24.59 -31.06 -24.27
C TYR A 74 -23.95 -29.67 -24.12
N PRO A 75 -22.94 -29.30 -24.94
CA PRO A 75 -22.39 -27.95 -24.93
C PRO A 75 -23.49 -26.95 -25.35
N PRO A 76 -23.59 -25.76 -24.71
CA PRO A 76 -24.65 -24.81 -25.01
C PRO A 76 -24.55 -24.27 -26.46
N LEU A 77 -25.69 -24.24 -27.15
CA LEU A 77 -25.86 -23.67 -28.49
C LEU A 77 -25.84 -22.12 -28.43
N GLU A 78 -25.35 -21.48 -29.50
CA GLU A 78 -25.09 -20.03 -29.66
C GLU A 78 -26.21 -19.08 -29.17
N PRO A 79 -25.89 -17.85 -28.71
CA PRO A 79 -26.88 -16.94 -28.15
C PRO A 79 -27.59 -16.04 -29.18
N TYR A 80 -28.93 -16.10 -29.10
CA TYR A 80 -29.99 -15.10 -29.29
C TYR A 80 -29.64 -13.68 -29.79
N ASP A 81 -30.36 -13.28 -30.85
CA ASP A 81 -30.40 -11.97 -31.51
C ASP A 81 -30.89 -10.79 -30.65
N VAL A 82 -30.37 -9.62 -31.02
CA VAL A 82 -30.64 -8.28 -30.49
C VAL A 82 -32.05 -7.80 -30.86
N GLN A 83 -32.81 -7.29 -29.87
CA GLN A 83 -34.00 -6.47 -30.13
C GLN A 83 -33.59 -5.17 -30.85
N VAL A 84 -33.98 -5.05 -32.12
CA VAL A 84 -34.07 -3.77 -32.84
C VAL A 84 -35.55 -3.40 -32.95
N ASP A 85 -35.80 -2.10 -32.79
CA ASP A 85 -37.07 -1.41 -32.67
C ASP A 85 -38.20 -1.85 -33.61
N SER A 86 -39.42 -1.71 -33.09
CA SER A 86 -40.68 -1.90 -33.80
C SER A 86 -41.00 -0.77 -34.80
N THR A 87 -41.69 -1.16 -35.88
CA THR A 87 -42.38 -0.35 -36.93
C THR A 87 -41.48 0.12 -38.09
N SER A 88 -41.75 -0.11 -39.37
CA SER A 88 -42.99 -0.44 -40.08
C SER A 88 -42.72 -0.97 -41.52
N VAL A 89 -43.68 -1.75 -42.03
CA VAL A 89 -44.15 -1.84 -43.44
C VAL A 89 -43.44 -2.79 -44.43
N ASP A 90 -44.23 -3.83 -44.75
CA ASP A 90 -44.55 -4.44 -46.05
C ASP A 90 -43.53 -5.22 -46.91
N SER A 91 -43.81 -6.53 -46.93
CA SER A 91 -44.28 -7.29 -48.09
C SER A 91 -43.26 -7.93 -49.06
N SER A 92 -43.64 -9.14 -49.48
CA SER A 92 -43.21 -9.87 -50.68
C SER A 92 -41.87 -10.63 -50.53
N THR A 93 -41.94 -11.92 -50.15
CA THR A 93 -42.03 -13.12 -51.01
C THR A 93 -40.70 -13.67 -51.51
N VAL A 94 -40.50 -14.96 -51.17
CA VAL A 94 -40.02 -16.07 -52.03
C VAL A 94 -38.51 -16.37 -52.05
N LEU A 95 -38.22 -17.58 -51.52
CA LEU A 95 -37.42 -18.72 -52.07
C LEU A 95 -36.20 -18.35 -52.95
N SER A 96 -35.06 -19.02 -52.91
CA SER A 96 -34.77 -20.44 -52.68
C SER A 96 -33.26 -20.67 -52.52
N ASP A 97 -32.95 -21.87 -52.05
CA ASP A 97 -31.69 -22.60 -52.09
C ASP A 97 -30.91 -22.56 -53.42
N SER A 98 -29.65 -22.99 -53.26
CA SER A 98 -28.71 -23.54 -54.24
C SER A 98 -27.91 -22.52 -55.06
N ASP A 99 -26.58 -22.54 -54.88
CA ASP A 99 -25.71 -23.14 -55.90
C ASP A 99 -24.20 -23.12 -55.53
N TRP A 100 -23.65 -24.33 -55.49
CA TRP A 100 -22.36 -24.81 -56.01
C TRP A 100 -21.02 -24.11 -55.68
N GLN A 101 -20.21 -24.85 -54.90
CA GLN A 101 -18.98 -25.52 -55.35
C GLN A 101 -17.89 -24.73 -56.13
N THR A 102 -16.74 -24.59 -55.45
CA THR A 102 -15.36 -25.03 -55.81
C THR A 102 -14.53 -24.35 -56.93
N ASP A 103 -13.26 -24.17 -56.54
CA ASP A 103 -11.99 -24.21 -57.32
C ASP A 103 -11.37 -22.92 -57.92
N SER A 104 -10.37 -22.36 -57.20
CA SER A 104 -8.91 -22.25 -57.48
C SER A 104 -8.37 -22.17 -58.95
N PRO A 105 -7.08 -21.83 -59.20
CA PRO A 105 -6.24 -20.63 -58.94
C PRO A 105 -5.48 -20.13 -60.22
N ALA A 106 -4.43 -19.29 -60.05
CA ALA A 106 -3.38 -18.82 -61.01
C ALA A 106 -3.70 -17.50 -61.77
N GLU A 107 -2.80 -16.57 -62.14
CA GLU A 107 -1.32 -16.51 -62.21
C GLU A 107 -0.86 -15.04 -62.47
N GLN A 108 0.35 -14.69 -61.98
CA GLN A 108 1.45 -13.82 -62.50
C GLN A 108 1.26 -12.51 -63.32
N ASP A 109 2.03 -11.47 -62.95
CA ASP A 109 3.09 -10.77 -63.76
C ASP A 109 3.60 -9.50 -63.02
N ILE A 110 4.87 -9.35 -62.59
CA ILE A 110 6.16 -9.02 -63.25
C ILE A 110 6.40 -7.52 -63.59
N MET A 111 7.40 -6.94 -62.87
CA MET A 111 8.37 -5.86 -63.18
C MET A 111 7.87 -4.45 -63.59
N SER A 112 8.42 -3.33 -63.10
CA SER A 112 9.82 -2.90 -63.28
C SER A 112 10.11 -1.61 -62.48
N SER A 113 11.33 -1.48 -61.92
CA SER A 113 11.94 -0.21 -61.48
C SER A 113 12.70 0.45 -62.65
N PRO A 114 13.12 1.72 -62.52
CA PRO A 114 14.56 1.95 -62.35
C PRO A 114 14.93 3.12 -61.42
N GLU A 115 16.22 3.14 -61.11
CA GLU A 115 16.94 3.86 -60.05
C GLU A 115 17.58 5.22 -60.48
N PHE A 116 18.17 5.87 -59.47
CA PHE A 116 19.36 6.75 -59.44
C PHE A 116 19.27 8.22 -59.88
N SER A 117 19.51 9.14 -58.94
CA SER A 117 20.83 9.82 -58.83
C SER A 117 20.90 10.74 -57.60
N SER A 118 22.12 10.84 -57.06
CA SER A 118 22.54 11.52 -55.83
C SER A 118 23.22 12.88 -56.13
N PHE A 119 23.76 13.51 -55.06
CA PHE A 119 24.48 14.80 -54.94
C PHE A 119 23.55 16.01 -54.67
N GLY A 120 23.75 16.86 -53.66
CA GLY A 120 24.81 16.96 -52.66
C GLY A 120 24.94 18.42 -52.19
N THR A 121 25.13 18.60 -50.88
CA THR A 121 25.87 19.68 -50.19
C THR A 121 25.23 21.05 -49.87
N SER A 122 25.22 21.31 -48.55
CA SER A 122 25.65 22.54 -47.85
C SER A 122 24.69 23.74 -47.83
N CYS A 123 24.66 24.63 -46.84
CA CYS A 123 25.00 24.71 -45.42
C CYS A 123 24.67 26.17 -45.03
N SER A 124 24.39 26.45 -43.76
CA SER A 124 24.33 27.79 -43.13
C SER A 124 23.10 28.69 -43.45
N SER A 125 22.56 29.53 -42.56
CA SER A 125 22.63 29.73 -41.11
C SER A 125 21.69 30.90 -40.74
N ILE A 126 21.18 30.88 -39.50
CA ILE A 126 20.85 32.03 -38.61
C ILE A 126 19.49 32.77 -38.74
N CYS A 127 18.63 32.40 -37.77
CA CYS A 127 17.91 33.20 -36.74
C CYS A 127 16.85 34.26 -37.08
N SER A 128 15.65 34.02 -36.53
CA SER A 128 14.91 34.76 -35.46
C SER A 128 13.39 34.63 -35.74
N SER A 129 12.50 34.25 -34.82
CA SER A 129 12.29 34.68 -33.43
C SER A 129 11.38 33.71 -32.62
N THR A 130 11.80 33.43 -31.36
CA THR A 130 11.06 33.22 -30.08
C THR A 130 9.51 33.22 -30.06
N SER A 131 8.77 32.46 -29.23
CA SER A 131 9.07 31.71 -27.99
C SER A 131 7.89 30.80 -27.56
N THR A 132 8.18 29.57 -27.12
CA THR A 132 7.33 28.68 -26.31
C THR A 132 8.09 28.29 -25.05
N LEU A 133 7.44 28.29 -23.88
CA LEU A 133 8.00 27.89 -22.59
C LEU A 133 7.26 26.64 -22.10
N GLY A 134 7.92 25.49 -22.22
CA GLY A 134 7.57 24.21 -21.62
C GLY A 134 8.88 23.46 -21.40
N ASN A 135 9.34 23.42 -20.14
CA ASN A 135 10.56 22.72 -19.76
C ASN A 135 10.21 21.27 -19.41
N GLU A 136 10.44 20.36 -20.36
CA GLU A 136 10.70 18.95 -20.09
C GLU A 136 12.20 18.75 -19.91
N VAL A 137 12.59 18.14 -18.79
CA VAL A 137 13.96 17.65 -18.56
C VAL A 137 14.04 16.25 -19.19
N CYS A 138 14.47 16.21 -20.45
CA CYS A 138 14.94 15.01 -21.13
C CYS A 138 16.28 14.59 -20.50
N LEU A 139 16.31 13.48 -19.75
CA LEU A 139 17.57 12.80 -19.45
C LEU A 139 18.02 12.02 -20.68
N SER A 140 19.21 12.39 -21.14
CA SER A 140 19.92 11.95 -22.33
C SER A 140 20.22 10.45 -22.33
N LYS A 141 20.08 9.84 -23.51
CA LYS A 141 20.76 8.59 -23.89
C LYS A 141 22.28 8.83 -23.83
N GLU A 142 22.90 8.46 -22.72
CA GLU A 142 24.35 8.28 -22.68
C GLU A 142 24.71 6.97 -23.39
N SER A 143 25.48 7.11 -24.46
CA SER A 143 26.10 6.04 -25.21
C SER A 143 27.13 5.29 -24.35
N LEU A 144 26.89 4.00 -24.11
CA LEU A 144 27.92 3.07 -23.66
C LEU A 144 29.00 2.89 -24.75
N PRO A 145 30.28 2.69 -24.39
CA PRO A 145 31.33 2.36 -25.35
C PRO A 145 31.09 0.96 -25.93
N THR A 146 30.47 0.91 -27.11
CA THR A 146 30.37 -0.29 -27.93
C THR A 146 31.66 -0.48 -28.73
N ASP A 147 32.68 -1.06 -28.10
CA ASP A 147 33.78 -1.67 -28.86
C ASP A 147 33.56 -3.19 -28.93
N ARG A 148 33.10 -3.61 -30.11
CA ARG A 148 32.99 -4.99 -30.63
C ARG A 148 32.00 -5.95 -29.95
N LEU A 149 30.70 -5.69 -30.10
CA LEU A 149 29.69 -6.74 -30.25
C LEU A 149 28.69 -6.28 -31.34
N ASP A 150 28.40 -7.15 -32.31
CA ASP A 150 27.52 -6.86 -33.45
C ASP A 150 26.13 -6.41 -32.98
N ALA A 151 25.72 -5.20 -33.36
CA ALA A 151 24.43 -4.60 -32.98
C ALA A 151 23.21 -5.41 -33.47
N THR A 152 23.37 -6.23 -34.50
CA THR A 152 22.35 -7.16 -35.03
C THR A 152 22.08 -8.36 -34.12
N PHE A 153 23.04 -8.77 -33.28
CA PHE A 153 22.86 -9.90 -32.33
C PHE A 153 22.12 -9.51 -31.06
N VAL A 154 22.19 -8.23 -30.64
CA VAL A 154 21.52 -7.71 -29.44
C VAL A 154 20.01 -7.61 -29.62
N GLU A 155 19.53 -7.31 -30.84
CA GLU A 155 18.09 -7.25 -31.15
C GLU A 155 17.42 -8.63 -31.19
N TYR A 156 18.14 -9.69 -31.60
CA TYR A 156 17.56 -11.03 -31.78
C TYR A 156 17.28 -11.76 -30.44
N GLY A 157 18.17 -11.66 -29.45
CA GLY A 157 17.98 -12.29 -28.14
C GLY A 157 16.90 -11.62 -27.28
N ALA A 158 16.78 -10.29 -27.38
CA ALA A 158 15.77 -9.51 -26.67
C ALA A 158 14.34 -9.73 -27.21
N GLN A 159 14.20 -10.11 -28.48
CA GLN A 159 12.89 -10.41 -29.08
C GLN A 159 12.29 -11.77 -28.65
N GLN A 160 13.09 -12.71 -28.13
CA GLN A 160 12.61 -14.04 -27.72
C GLN A 160 12.20 -14.10 -26.25
N ALA A 161 12.87 -13.35 -25.36
CA ALA A 161 12.54 -13.31 -23.94
C ALA A 161 11.12 -12.76 -23.69
N THR A 162 10.48 -13.28 -22.65
CA THR A 162 9.25 -12.68 -22.10
C THR A 162 9.60 -11.42 -21.30
N GLU A 163 8.65 -10.49 -21.17
CA GLU A 163 8.90 -9.27 -20.40
C GLU A 163 9.21 -9.57 -18.92
N MET A 164 8.63 -10.64 -18.35
CA MET A 164 8.95 -11.06 -16.98
C MET A 164 10.42 -11.51 -16.84
N GLN A 165 10.95 -12.23 -17.84
CA GLN A 165 12.37 -12.58 -17.86
C GLN A 165 13.24 -11.33 -17.98
N LEU A 166 12.89 -10.38 -18.86
CA LEU A 166 13.63 -9.13 -19.01
C LEU A 166 13.63 -8.29 -17.72
N ALA A 167 12.49 -8.22 -17.00
CA ALA A 167 12.38 -7.52 -15.73
C ALA A 167 13.26 -8.16 -14.62
N LEU A 168 13.26 -9.49 -14.52
CA LEU A 168 14.11 -10.23 -13.57
C LEU A 168 15.60 -10.07 -13.91
N VAL A 169 15.94 -10.07 -15.20
CA VAL A 169 17.32 -9.83 -15.67
C VAL A 169 17.77 -8.40 -15.37
N HIS A 170 16.93 -7.40 -15.58
CA HIS A 170 17.26 -6.01 -15.31
C HIS A 170 17.56 -5.76 -13.83
N GLY A 171 16.80 -6.35 -12.90
CA GLY A 171 17.10 -6.29 -11.47
C GLY A 171 18.48 -6.87 -11.12
N THR A 172 18.89 -7.94 -11.81
CA THR A 172 20.17 -8.62 -11.58
C THR A 172 21.36 -7.88 -12.20
N LEU A 173 21.13 -7.05 -13.23
CA LEU A 173 22.15 -6.15 -13.77
C LEU A 173 22.52 -5.03 -12.78
N GLN A 174 21.61 -4.67 -11.86
CA GLN A 174 21.85 -3.68 -10.81
C GLN A 174 22.54 -4.29 -9.58
N ASP A 175 22.15 -5.50 -9.18
CA ASP A 175 22.85 -6.32 -8.18
C ASP A 175 22.87 -7.79 -8.60
N ARG A 176 24.07 -8.32 -8.86
CA ARG A 176 24.30 -9.69 -9.36
C ARG A 176 23.80 -10.81 -8.45
N ARG A 177 23.43 -10.52 -7.21
CA ARG A 177 22.91 -11.51 -6.23
C ARG A 177 21.39 -11.57 -6.20
N MET A 178 20.70 -10.59 -6.79
CA MET A 178 19.24 -10.52 -6.81
C MET A 178 18.66 -11.58 -7.74
N ASN A 179 17.41 -11.97 -7.47
CA ASN A 179 16.66 -12.94 -8.29
C ASN A 179 17.34 -14.32 -8.41
N MET A 180 18.14 -14.73 -7.43
CA MET A 180 18.68 -16.09 -7.35
C MET A 180 17.83 -16.94 -6.42
N ILE A 181 17.42 -18.12 -6.90
CA ILE A 181 16.75 -19.13 -6.08
C ILE A 181 17.77 -20.19 -5.70
N ARG A 182 17.81 -20.54 -4.41
CA ARG A 182 18.65 -21.61 -3.89
C ARG A 182 17.77 -22.75 -3.38
N PHE A 183 17.83 -23.89 -4.07
CA PHE A 183 17.24 -25.15 -3.65
C PHE A 183 18.30 -26.01 -3.01
N THR A 184 18.04 -26.46 -1.79
CA THR A 184 18.91 -27.42 -1.09
C THR A 184 18.22 -28.76 -1.04
N MET A 185 18.90 -29.80 -1.53
CA MET A 185 18.41 -31.18 -1.52
C MET A 185 19.47 -32.09 -0.90
N VAL A 186 19.07 -32.94 0.04
CA VAL A 186 19.97 -33.91 0.68
C VAL A 186 19.73 -35.30 0.11
N HIS A 187 20.77 -35.96 -0.39
CA HIS A 187 20.70 -37.29 -1.00
C HIS A 187 21.76 -38.24 -0.40
N ARG A 188 21.58 -39.55 -0.61
CA ARG A 188 22.55 -40.57 -0.20
C ARG A 188 23.72 -40.59 -1.19
N ASN A 189 24.93 -40.90 -0.70
CA ASN A 189 26.13 -40.98 -1.53
C ASN A 189 25.97 -41.93 -2.74
N GLU A 190 25.31 -43.08 -2.55
CA GLU A 190 25.13 -44.10 -3.59
C GLU A 190 24.34 -43.60 -4.83
N ASP A 191 23.51 -42.57 -4.65
CA ASP A 191 22.65 -42.01 -5.71
C ASP A 191 23.34 -40.87 -6.47
N MET A 192 24.44 -40.32 -5.96
CA MET A 192 25.04 -39.08 -6.46
C MET A 192 25.48 -39.15 -7.93
N ASN A 193 26.08 -40.27 -8.34
CA ASN A 193 26.50 -40.47 -9.73
C ASN A 193 25.31 -40.52 -10.70
N LYS A 194 24.21 -41.17 -10.28
CA LYS A 194 22.97 -41.25 -11.08
C LYS A 194 22.29 -39.89 -11.16
N LEU A 195 22.24 -39.17 -10.03
CA LEU A 195 21.67 -37.84 -9.95
C LEU A 195 22.46 -36.83 -10.80
N GLN A 196 23.79 -36.83 -10.75
CA GLN A 196 24.62 -35.96 -11.58
C GLN A 196 24.37 -36.20 -13.08
N ALA A 197 24.34 -37.47 -13.51
CA ALA A 197 24.07 -37.83 -14.89
C ALA A 197 22.65 -37.43 -15.33
N ALA A 198 21.65 -37.66 -14.48
CA ALA A 198 20.26 -37.29 -14.75
C ALA A 198 20.05 -35.77 -14.81
N TRP A 199 20.67 -35.02 -13.89
CA TRP A 199 20.65 -33.56 -13.91
C TRP A 199 21.27 -33.00 -15.18
N ARG A 200 22.46 -33.48 -15.57
CA ARG A 200 23.11 -33.07 -16.83
C ARG A 200 22.21 -33.34 -18.03
N PHE A 201 21.66 -34.55 -18.13
CA PHE A 201 20.80 -34.96 -19.23
C PHE A 201 19.53 -34.11 -19.37
N ILE A 202 18.85 -33.80 -18.25
CA ILE A 202 17.62 -33.00 -18.27
C ILE A 202 17.91 -31.53 -18.57
N VAL A 203 18.95 -30.95 -17.95
CA VAL A 203 19.31 -29.54 -18.15
C VAL A 203 19.78 -29.28 -19.58
N GLU A 204 20.52 -30.21 -20.20
CA GLU A 204 20.98 -30.06 -21.58
C GLU A 204 19.83 -30.12 -22.61
N GLN A 205 18.73 -30.81 -22.28
CA GLN A 205 17.54 -30.94 -23.13
C GLN A 205 16.50 -29.83 -22.92
N ALA A 206 16.49 -29.19 -21.75
CA ALA A 206 15.60 -28.09 -21.47
C ALA A 206 16.12 -26.81 -22.15
N ASP A 207 15.46 -26.43 -23.24
CA ASP A 207 15.80 -25.29 -24.11
C ASP A 207 15.90 -23.94 -23.38
N ILE A 208 15.21 -23.77 -22.25
CA ILE A 208 15.28 -22.58 -21.39
C ILE A 208 16.68 -22.34 -20.80
N PHE A 209 17.48 -23.40 -20.61
CA PHE A 209 18.86 -23.30 -20.15
C PHE A 209 19.85 -23.03 -21.28
N ASP A 210 19.38 -22.90 -22.53
CA ASP A 210 20.21 -22.35 -23.59
C ASP A 210 20.33 -20.83 -23.45
N LEU A 211 21.38 -20.38 -22.77
CA LEU A 211 21.56 -18.97 -22.39
C LEU A 211 22.03 -18.07 -23.54
N THR A 212 21.94 -18.53 -24.79
CA THR A 212 22.26 -17.77 -26.00
C THR A 212 21.43 -16.49 -26.11
N TRP A 213 20.18 -16.49 -25.63
CA TRP A 213 19.30 -15.31 -25.55
C TRP A 213 19.76 -14.27 -24.52
N ALA A 214 20.43 -14.70 -23.45
CA ALA A 214 20.88 -13.85 -22.34
C ALA A 214 22.33 -13.36 -22.52
N ALA A 215 23.10 -14.01 -23.40
CA ALA A 215 24.49 -13.66 -23.69
C ALA A 215 24.68 -12.21 -24.16
N PRO A 216 23.80 -11.62 -25.01
CA PRO A 216 23.89 -10.20 -25.39
C PRO A 216 23.62 -9.23 -24.22
N LEU A 217 22.83 -9.66 -23.22
CA LEU A 217 22.46 -8.85 -22.06
C LEU A 217 23.51 -8.86 -20.96
N THR A 218 24.31 -9.93 -20.86
CA THR A 218 25.24 -10.16 -19.75
C THR A 218 26.71 -10.21 -20.16
N GLY A 219 27.02 -10.27 -21.46
CA GLY A 219 28.38 -10.28 -21.99
C GLY A 219 29.13 -11.62 -21.83
N THR A 220 28.47 -12.68 -21.37
CA THR A 220 29.07 -14.01 -21.16
C THR A 220 28.18 -15.10 -21.76
N GLN A 221 28.79 -16.13 -22.39
CA GLN A 221 28.10 -17.38 -22.73
C GLN A 221 28.37 -18.43 -21.64
N PRO A 222 27.44 -18.67 -20.70
CA PRO A 222 27.65 -19.64 -19.64
C PRO A 222 27.42 -21.07 -20.15
N SER A 223 28.07 -22.07 -19.54
CA SER A 223 27.71 -23.46 -19.81
C SER A 223 26.32 -23.77 -19.26
N ARG A 224 25.54 -24.57 -20.00
CA ARG A 224 24.17 -24.96 -19.60
C ARG A 224 24.16 -25.72 -18.26
N PHE A 225 25.24 -26.43 -17.96
CA PHE A 225 25.40 -27.23 -16.75
C PHE A 225 26.75 -26.94 -16.08
N ILE A 226 26.72 -26.53 -14.81
CA ILE A 226 27.90 -26.28 -13.97
C ILE A 226 27.75 -27.11 -12.69
N TRP A 227 28.65 -28.08 -12.48
CA TRP A 227 28.64 -28.98 -11.33
C TRP A 227 29.97 -28.87 -10.59
N VAL A 228 29.93 -28.43 -9.34
CA VAL A 228 31.10 -28.11 -8.52
C VAL A 228 31.10 -28.97 -7.26
N GLU A 229 32.18 -29.71 -7.05
CA GLU A 229 32.38 -30.60 -5.90
C GLU A 229 33.37 -30.03 -4.86
N ASP A 230 34.03 -28.91 -5.17
CA ASP A 230 34.96 -28.21 -4.27
C ASP A 230 34.43 -26.81 -3.89
N PRO A 231 34.08 -26.56 -2.61
CA PRO A 231 33.58 -25.26 -2.15
C PRO A 231 34.60 -24.11 -2.22
N SER A 232 35.89 -24.41 -2.45
CA SER A 232 36.92 -23.38 -2.62
C SER A 232 36.89 -22.71 -4.01
N GLU A 233 36.10 -23.24 -4.95
CA GLU A 233 35.87 -22.60 -6.24
C GLU A 233 34.97 -21.37 -6.11
N ASP A 234 35.55 -20.21 -6.42
CA ASP A 234 34.90 -18.89 -6.38
C ASP A 234 33.45 -18.89 -6.92
N GLU A 235 32.50 -18.46 -6.07
CA GLU A 235 31.09 -18.25 -6.43
C GLU A 235 30.95 -17.19 -7.54
N SER A 236 31.94 -16.31 -7.72
CA SER A 236 31.98 -15.28 -8.78
C SER A 236 32.04 -15.83 -10.22
N LYS A 237 32.41 -17.12 -10.38
CA LYS A 237 32.39 -17.82 -11.69
C LYS A 237 30.98 -18.11 -12.19
N THR A 238 29.96 -17.98 -11.34
CA THR A 238 28.57 -18.12 -11.73
C THR A 238 28.15 -16.83 -12.44
N THR A 239 27.86 -16.93 -13.73
CA THR A 239 27.42 -15.79 -14.55
C THR A 239 26.16 -15.15 -13.96
N ALA A 240 25.94 -13.86 -14.24
CA ALA A 240 24.81 -13.10 -13.69
C ALA A 240 23.43 -13.74 -13.98
N ILE A 241 23.34 -14.52 -15.06
CA ILE A 241 22.20 -15.38 -15.38
C ILE A 241 22.75 -16.78 -15.63
N GLY A 242 22.26 -17.79 -14.91
CA GLY A 242 22.74 -19.16 -15.05
C GLY A 242 22.21 -20.13 -13.99
N SER A 243 22.74 -21.35 -14.04
CA SER A 243 22.42 -22.46 -13.13
C SER A 243 23.71 -23.11 -12.65
N ARG A 244 23.86 -23.29 -11.34
CA ARG A 244 25.03 -23.93 -10.71
C ARG A 244 24.59 -24.93 -9.66
N PHE A 245 25.21 -26.10 -9.70
CA PHE A 245 25.07 -27.16 -8.72
C PHE A 245 26.33 -27.22 -7.88
N THR A 246 26.19 -27.02 -6.58
CA THR A 246 27.30 -27.16 -5.61
C THR A 246 27.02 -28.36 -4.73
N VAL A 247 27.96 -29.30 -4.67
CA VAL A 247 27.83 -30.53 -3.90
C VAL A 247 28.72 -30.45 -2.67
N LEU A 248 28.12 -30.62 -1.48
CA LEU A 248 28.84 -30.58 -0.22
C LEU A 248 28.56 -31.84 0.61
N PRO A 249 29.55 -32.41 1.29
CA PRO A 249 29.31 -33.47 2.28
C PRO A 249 28.54 -32.88 3.47
N GLN A 250 27.48 -33.57 3.92
CA GLN A 250 26.67 -33.09 5.04
C GLN A 250 27.43 -33.24 6.36
N VAL A 251 27.67 -32.12 7.06
CA VAL A 251 28.51 -32.06 8.29
C VAL A 251 27.95 -32.91 9.44
N THR A 252 26.64 -33.20 9.44
CA THR A 252 25.94 -33.84 10.56
C THR A 252 25.67 -35.34 10.40
N ASN A 253 25.87 -35.95 9.22
CA ASN A 253 25.60 -37.38 8.98
C ASN A 253 26.60 -37.99 7.99
N ASN A 254 27.40 -38.95 8.45
CA ASN A 254 28.40 -39.66 7.64
C ASN A 254 27.74 -40.48 6.52
N GLY A 255 27.71 -39.92 5.30
CA GLY A 255 27.31 -40.63 4.07
C GLY A 255 26.29 -39.93 3.19
N ASN A 256 25.75 -38.78 3.59
CA ASN A 256 24.83 -37.99 2.75
C ASN A 256 25.54 -36.77 2.15
N TYR A 257 25.10 -36.41 0.95
CA TYR A 257 25.57 -35.25 0.22
C TYR A 257 24.43 -34.27 0.01
N GLN A 258 24.76 -32.98 0.12
CA GLN A 258 23.87 -31.88 -0.13
C GLN A 258 24.13 -31.36 -1.55
N ILE A 259 23.11 -31.38 -2.40
CA ILE A 259 23.11 -30.70 -3.69
C ILE A 259 22.44 -29.34 -3.46
N ILE A 260 23.21 -28.27 -3.64
CA ILE A 260 22.74 -26.89 -3.62
C ILE A 260 22.60 -26.46 -5.08
N TRP A 261 21.38 -26.43 -5.57
CA TRP A 261 21.05 -25.90 -6.89
C TRP A 261 20.71 -24.41 -6.78
N THR A 262 21.62 -23.57 -7.30
CA THR A 262 21.45 -22.13 -7.35
C THR A 262 21.14 -21.74 -8.80
N VAL A 263 19.97 -21.16 -9.04
CA VAL A 263 19.48 -20.85 -10.39
C VAL A 263 18.85 -19.47 -10.43
N HIS A 264 19.06 -18.76 -11.53
CA HIS A 264 18.45 -17.46 -11.75
C HIS A 264 16.94 -17.59 -11.99
N HIS A 265 16.14 -16.72 -11.35
CA HIS A 265 14.68 -16.77 -11.39
C HIS A 265 14.12 -16.53 -12.81
N ALA A 266 14.89 -15.95 -13.74
CA ALA A 266 14.49 -15.86 -15.15
C ALA A 266 14.48 -17.22 -15.90
N LEU A 267 15.00 -18.29 -15.30
CA LEU A 267 15.06 -19.63 -15.90
C LEU A 267 14.04 -20.60 -15.29
N ILE A 268 13.68 -20.40 -14.02
CA ILE A 268 12.92 -21.35 -13.21
C ILE A 268 12.01 -20.59 -12.24
N ASP A 269 10.72 -20.95 -12.16
CA ASP A 269 9.90 -20.71 -10.95
C ASP A 269 9.78 -21.97 -10.06
N GLY A 270 9.04 -21.86 -8.96
CA GLY A 270 8.85 -22.95 -8.01
C GLY A 270 8.25 -24.24 -8.61
N ILE A 271 7.33 -24.15 -9.57
CA ILE A 271 6.67 -25.32 -10.16
C ILE A 271 7.56 -25.92 -11.27
N SER A 272 8.29 -25.09 -12.00
CA SER A 272 9.27 -25.53 -13.00
C SER A 272 10.45 -26.23 -12.38
N ALA A 273 10.91 -25.76 -11.22
CA ALA A 273 11.89 -26.48 -10.42
C ALA A 273 11.42 -27.90 -10.11
N GLN A 274 10.14 -28.07 -9.76
CA GLN A 274 9.56 -29.37 -9.41
C GLN A 274 9.37 -30.28 -10.61
N LEU A 275 8.87 -29.76 -11.74
CA LEU A 275 8.72 -30.52 -12.98
C LEU A 275 10.07 -31.03 -13.49
N LEU A 276 11.09 -30.16 -13.40
CA LEU A 276 12.46 -30.50 -13.76
C LEU A 276 13.02 -31.55 -12.80
N LEU A 277 12.89 -31.34 -11.48
CA LEU A 277 13.32 -32.31 -10.48
C LEU A 277 12.62 -33.67 -10.64
N ARG A 278 11.33 -33.68 -10.95
CA ARG A 278 10.58 -34.91 -11.20
C ARG A 278 11.14 -35.68 -12.40
N ASN A 279 11.48 -34.99 -13.49
CA ASN A 279 12.12 -35.61 -14.64
C ASN A 279 13.54 -36.10 -14.31
N VAL A 280 14.30 -35.36 -13.51
CA VAL A 280 15.61 -35.79 -13.01
C VAL A 280 15.48 -37.07 -12.18
N LEU A 281 14.55 -37.13 -11.24
CA LEU A 281 14.34 -38.32 -10.40
C LEU A 281 13.86 -39.53 -11.23
N ARG A 282 12.99 -39.32 -12.23
CA ARG A 282 12.59 -40.37 -13.18
C ARG A 282 13.79 -40.94 -13.93
N VAL A 283 14.63 -40.08 -14.51
CA VAL A 283 15.83 -40.49 -15.26
C VAL A 283 16.86 -41.14 -14.34
N ALA A 284 17.09 -40.60 -13.15
CA ALA A 284 17.97 -41.20 -12.16
C ALA A 284 17.49 -42.61 -11.73
N SER A 285 16.18 -42.81 -11.71
CA SER A 285 15.52 -44.09 -11.44
C SER A 285 15.42 -44.99 -12.68
N GLY A 286 16.07 -44.66 -13.80
CA GLY A 286 16.13 -45.49 -15.02
C GLY A 286 14.92 -45.38 -15.96
N HIS A 287 14.02 -44.42 -15.74
CA HIS A 287 12.84 -44.21 -16.60
C HIS A 287 13.09 -43.10 -17.63
N ALA A 288 12.38 -43.13 -18.75
CA ALA A 288 12.40 -42.03 -19.72
C ALA A 288 11.81 -40.73 -19.12
N PRO A 289 12.36 -39.56 -19.48
CA PRO A 289 11.81 -38.28 -19.05
C PRO A 289 10.40 -38.06 -19.62
N SER A 290 9.58 -37.29 -18.91
CA SER A 290 8.31 -36.80 -19.46
C SER A 290 8.61 -35.77 -20.57
N LYS A 291 7.70 -35.63 -21.53
CA LYS A 291 7.84 -34.63 -22.60
C LYS A 291 8.00 -33.22 -22.01
N MET A 292 9.04 -32.50 -22.43
CA MET A 292 9.31 -31.12 -22.05
C MET A 292 9.07 -30.24 -23.29
N PRO A 293 7.92 -29.55 -23.40
CA PRO A 293 7.66 -28.64 -24.51
C PRO A 293 8.59 -27.42 -24.44
N SER A 294 8.88 -26.82 -25.60
CA SER A 294 9.77 -25.66 -25.71
C SER A 294 9.19 -24.45 -24.99
N PHE A 295 10.00 -23.81 -24.14
CA PHE A 295 9.62 -22.53 -23.54
C PHE A 295 9.53 -21.43 -24.61
N TRP A 296 10.38 -21.48 -25.63
CA TRP A 296 10.45 -20.45 -26.66
C TRP A 296 9.25 -20.50 -27.62
N GLU A 297 8.79 -21.71 -27.98
CA GLU A 297 7.52 -21.89 -28.70
C GLU A 297 6.36 -21.31 -27.89
N TRP A 298 6.30 -21.61 -26.58
CA TRP A 298 5.30 -21.04 -25.68
C TRP A 298 5.37 -19.50 -25.58
N ALA A 299 6.58 -18.93 -25.48
CA ALA A 299 6.79 -17.48 -25.38
C ALA A 299 6.35 -16.75 -26.66
N GLN A 300 6.52 -17.40 -27.82
CA GLN A 300 6.06 -16.88 -29.10
C GLN A 300 4.54 -16.96 -29.24
N ASP A 301 3.93 -18.09 -28.84
CA ASP A 301 2.48 -18.26 -28.77
C ASP A 301 1.83 -17.26 -27.81
N LEU A 302 2.47 -16.96 -26.66
CA LEU A 302 2.02 -15.94 -25.72
C LEU A 302 1.94 -14.56 -26.38
N LYS A 303 2.97 -14.16 -27.14
CA LYS A 303 3.00 -12.85 -27.84
C LYS A 303 1.92 -12.74 -28.91
N VAL A 304 1.64 -13.84 -29.63
CA VAL A 304 0.55 -13.90 -30.62
C VAL A 304 -0.81 -13.84 -29.93
N TYR A 305 -1.00 -14.62 -28.86
CA TYR A 305 -2.23 -14.64 -28.07
C TYR A 305 -2.59 -13.27 -27.47
N GLN A 306 -1.59 -12.54 -26.95
CA GLN A 306 -1.76 -11.18 -26.41
C GLN A 306 -2.27 -10.19 -27.48
N LYS A 307 -1.76 -10.29 -28.70
CA LYS A 307 -2.13 -9.43 -29.82
C LYS A 307 -3.56 -9.71 -30.31
N ASP A 308 -3.95 -10.98 -30.37
CA ASP A 308 -5.22 -11.41 -30.97
C ASP A 308 -6.43 -11.23 -30.04
N ASN A 309 -6.23 -11.13 -28.72
CA ASN A 309 -7.32 -11.12 -27.72
C ASN A 309 -7.59 -9.75 -27.05
N ALA A 310 -6.94 -8.67 -27.50
CA ALA A 310 -7.04 -7.34 -26.88
C ALA A 310 -8.47 -6.77 -26.84
N LYS A 311 -9.32 -7.12 -27.81
CA LYS A 311 -10.72 -6.66 -27.91
C LYS A 311 -11.67 -7.47 -27.01
N LEU A 312 -11.44 -8.79 -26.93
CA LEU A 312 -12.18 -9.75 -26.10
C LEU A 312 -12.00 -9.42 -24.61
N ALA A 313 -10.81 -8.94 -24.22
CA ALA A 313 -10.53 -8.43 -22.87
C ALA A 313 -11.45 -7.27 -22.47
N LYS A 314 -11.73 -6.31 -23.37
CA LYS A 314 -12.63 -5.16 -23.08
C LYS A 314 -14.08 -5.58 -22.86
N GLU A 315 -14.57 -6.54 -23.64
CA GLU A 315 -15.96 -6.99 -23.58
C GLU A 315 -16.23 -7.90 -22.37
N PHE A 316 -15.22 -8.70 -22.01
CA PHE A 316 -15.22 -9.57 -20.84
C PHE A 316 -15.37 -8.81 -19.50
N TRP A 317 -14.71 -7.66 -19.35
CA TRP A 317 -14.81 -6.77 -18.18
C TRP A 317 -16.20 -6.18 -17.92
N SER A 318 -17.04 -6.16 -18.95
CA SER A 318 -18.43 -5.74 -18.80
C SER A 318 -19.29 -6.85 -18.19
N ARG A 319 -18.89 -8.12 -18.35
CA ARG A 319 -19.71 -9.31 -18.04
C ARG A 319 -19.35 -9.94 -16.69
N GLN A 320 -18.08 -9.92 -16.29
CA GLN A 320 -17.63 -10.52 -15.01
C GLN A 320 -18.09 -9.81 -13.75
N ARG A 321 -18.45 -8.52 -13.87
CA ARG A 321 -19.06 -7.72 -12.80
C ARG A 321 -20.34 -8.34 -12.22
N GLN A 322 -20.95 -9.31 -12.90
CA GLN A 322 -22.26 -9.84 -12.53
C GLN A 322 -22.24 -11.19 -11.79
N LEU A 323 -21.15 -12.00 -11.81
CA LEU A 323 -21.37 -13.45 -11.72
C LEU A 323 -20.93 -14.24 -10.45
N HIS A 324 -19.69 -14.35 -9.92
CA HIS A 324 -19.44 -15.46 -8.94
C HIS A 324 -18.53 -15.29 -7.68
N PRO A 325 -18.78 -16.12 -6.61
CA PRO A 325 -18.20 -16.07 -5.26
C PRO A 325 -17.31 -17.29 -4.87
N GLU A 326 -16.47 -17.15 -3.83
CA GLU A 326 -15.81 -18.20 -2.98
C GLU A 326 -14.27 -18.33 -2.99
N ALA A 327 -13.68 -18.15 -1.80
CA ALA A 327 -12.71 -17.09 -1.50
C ALA A 327 -11.66 -17.49 -0.42
N ASN A 328 -11.00 -18.66 -0.54
CA ASN A 328 -10.06 -19.10 0.51
C ASN A 328 -8.72 -18.33 0.53
N ALA A 329 -8.13 -18.04 -0.64
CA ALA A 329 -6.93 -17.20 -0.71
C ALA A 329 -7.25 -15.73 -0.34
N THR A 330 -8.46 -15.29 -0.67
CA THR A 330 -8.96 -13.92 -0.46
C THR A 330 -8.91 -13.49 0.99
N MET A 331 -9.08 -14.41 1.93
CA MET A 331 -8.98 -14.12 3.36
C MET A 331 -7.61 -13.52 3.73
N PHE A 332 -6.52 -14.09 3.21
CA PHE A 332 -5.17 -13.57 3.46
C PHE A 332 -4.95 -12.18 2.85
N TYR A 333 -5.42 -12.00 1.61
CA TYR A 333 -5.40 -10.68 0.97
C TYR A 333 -6.25 -9.65 1.74
N ALA A 334 -7.43 -10.04 2.23
CA ALA A 334 -8.33 -9.17 2.98
C ALA A 334 -7.72 -8.72 4.29
N ALA A 335 -7.14 -9.63 5.06
CA ALA A 335 -6.44 -9.28 6.28
C ALA A 335 -5.27 -8.33 5.99
N TRP A 336 -4.54 -8.52 4.89
CA TRP A 336 -3.43 -7.64 4.54
C TRP A 336 -3.91 -6.25 4.14
N VAL A 337 -5.03 -6.16 3.40
CA VAL A 337 -5.69 -4.87 3.11
C VAL A 337 -6.03 -4.12 4.39
N LEU A 338 -6.60 -4.78 5.41
CA LEU A 338 -6.93 -4.11 6.68
C LEU A 338 -5.67 -3.54 7.35
N VAL A 339 -4.56 -4.29 7.34
CA VAL A 339 -3.29 -3.84 7.91
C VAL A 339 -2.74 -2.63 7.16
N VAL A 340 -2.58 -2.74 5.83
CA VAL A 340 -2.03 -1.64 5.02
C VAL A 340 -2.91 -0.39 5.12
N SER A 341 -4.23 -0.55 5.09
CA SER A 341 -5.20 0.55 5.25
C SER A 341 -5.00 1.25 6.60
N SER A 342 -4.83 0.49 7.68
CA SER A 342 -4.64 1.02 9.03
C SER A 342 -3.32 1.77 9.20
N PHE A 343 -2.24 1.29 8.58
CA PHE A 343 -0.92 1.94 8.67
C PHE A 343 -0.77 3.14 7.73
N SER A 344 -1.50 3.16 6.61
CA SER A 344 -1.46 4.24 5.63
C SER A 344 -2.53 5.32 5.84
N ASP A 345 -3.49 5.09 6.75
CA ASP A 345 -4.70 5.91 6.93
C ASP A 345 -5.40 6.17 5.58
N SER A 346 -5.45 5.14 4.74
CA SER A 346 -5.98 5.22 3.38
C SER A 346 -6.97 4.10 3.12
N LYS A 347 -8.16 4.48 2.65
CA LYS A 347 -9.17 3.53 2.19
C LYS A 347 -8.77 2.80 0.91
N ILE A 348 -7.86 3.37 0.11
CA ILE A 348 -7.34 2.73 -1.10
C ILE A 348 -5.95 2.23 -0.80
N VAL A 349 -5.76 0.91 -0.91
CA VAL A 349 -4.48 0.26 -0.70
C VAL A 349 -3.98 -0.36 -2.00
N VAL A 350 -2.66 -0.40 -2.15
CA VAL A 350 -1.99 -1.09 -3.25
C VAL A 350 -0.83 -1.92 -2.72
N PHE A 351 -0.75 -3.17 -3.15
CA PHE A 351 0.39 -4.05 -2.90
C PHE A 351 0.48 -5.09 -4.02
N GLY A 352 1.63 -5.75 -4.15
CA GLY A 352 1.83 -6.78 -5.17
C GLY A 352 1.09 -8.06 -4.83
N ALA A 353 0.21 -8.53 -5.70
CA ALA A 353 -0.31 -9.90 -5.65
C ALA A 353 0.57 -10.79 -6.54
N LEU A 354 1.16 -11.85 -5.97
CA LEU A 354 1.93 -12.83 -6.73
C LEU A 354 1.00 -13.91 -7.27
N LEU A 355 0.97 -14.03 -8.59
CA LEU A 355 0.10 -14.93 -9.36
C LEU A 355 0.98 -15.98 -10.04
N SER A 356 0.51 -17.23 -10.13
CA SER A 356 1.33 -18.34 -10.63
C SER A 356 1.63 -18.29 -12.14
N GLY A 357 0.79 -17.59 -12.91
CA GLY A 357 0.78 -17.57 -14.39
C GLY A 357 0.58 -18.93 -15.06
N ARG A 358 0.31 -20.00 -14.29
CA ARG A 358 0.09 -21.35 -14.84
C ARG A 358 -1.32 -21.59 -15.33
N ASN A 359 -2.25 -20.74 -14.89
CA ASN A 359 -3.64 -20.76 -15.31
C ASN A 359 -3.86 -19.96 -16.60
N ILE A 360 -2.80 -19.40 -17.20
CA ILE A 360 -2.86 -18.77 -18.52
C ILE A 360 -3.26 -19.84 -19.55
N PRO A 361 -4.19 -19.56 -20.48
CA PRO A 361 -4.79 -20.53 -21.39
C PRO A 361 -3.86 -20.95 -22.54
N ILE A 362 -2.60 -21.27 -22.23
CA ILE A 362 -1.63 -21.80 -23.18
C ILE A 362 -1.43 -23.28 -22.88
N ALA A 363 -1.47 -24.12 -23.92
CA ALA A 363 -1.38 -25.56 -23.78
C ALA A 363 -0.12 -25.97 -22.99
N ASN A 364 -0.32 -26.86 -22.00
CA ASN A 364 0.74 -27.37 -21.12
C ASN A 364 1.41 -26.34 -20.20
N SER A 365 0.86 -25.13 -19.98
CA SER A 365 1.38 -24.14 -19.01
C SER A 365 1.59 -24.72 -17.60
N ASP A 366 0.73 -25.66 -17.19
CA ASP A 366 0.84 -26.44 -15.96
C ASP A 366 2.07 -27.36 -15.91
N LYS A 367 2.68 -27.64 -17.07
CA LYS A 367 3.83 -28.54 -17.28
C LYS A 367 5.07 -27.84 -17.84
N VAL A 368 5.01 -26.54 -18.15
CA VAL A 368 6.15 -25.76 -18.66
C VAL A 368 7.20 -25.56 -17.57
N ILE A 369 8.47 -25.70 -17.95
CA ILE A 369 9.63 -25.40 -17.11
C ILE A 369 10.15 -23.98 -17.47
N GLY A 370 9.82 -22.95 -16.68
CA GLY A 370 10.21 -21.55 -16.79
C GLY A 370 9.55 -20.69 -15.67
N PRO A 371 9.83 -19.38 -15.57
CA PRO A 371 9.22 -18.53 -14.55
C PRO A 371 7.89 -17.94 -14.98
N LEU A 372 6.80 -18.64 -14.69
CA LEU A 372 5.45 -18.21 -15.07
C LEU A 372 4.84 -17.25 -14.04
N ILE A 373 5.46 -17.10 -12.85
CA ILE A 373 4.97 -16.19 -11.82
C ILE A 373 4.94 -14.75 -12.34
N ASN A 374 3.87 -14.03 -12.04
CA ASN A 374 3.76 -12.59 -12.28
C ASN A 374 3.31 -11.87 -11.02
N SER A 375 3.83 -10.67 -10.79
CA SER A 375 3.41 -9.82 -9.68
C SER A 375 2.73 -8.57 -10.25
N LEU A 376 1.46 -8.42 -9.91
CA LEU A 376 0.62 -7.32 -10.36
C LEU A 376 0.18 -6.46 -9.17
N PRO A 377 0.09 -5.13 -9.32
CA PRO A 377 -0.46 -4.28 -8.29
C PRO A 377 -1.95 -4.58 -8.10
N LEU A 378 -2.33 -4.94 -6.88
CA LEU A 378 -3.71 -5.15 -6.47
C LEU A 378 -4.23 -3.88 -5.82
N TYR A 379 -5.13 -3.16 -6.49
CA TYR A 379 -5.77 -1.95 -5.98
C TYR A 379 -7.08 -2.31 -5.31
N ILE A 380 -7.22 -1.99 -4.02
CA ILE A 380 -8.42 -2.33 -3.25
C ILE A 380 -8.91 -1.14 -2.47
N PHE A 381 -10.22 -0.91 -2.54
CA PHE A 381 -10.93 0.00 -1.67
C PHE A 381 -11.49 -0.77 -0.47
N ALA A 382 -10.96 -0.49 0.72
CA ALA A 382 -11.50 -0.93 1.99
C ALA A 382 -12.63 0.01 2.42
N ASP A 383 -13.85 -0.29 1.99
CA ASP A 383 -15.04 0.47 2.36
C ASP A 383 -15.32 0.30 3.88
N PRO A 384 -15.19 1.36 4.70
CA PRO A 384 -15.35 1.25 6.16
C PRO A 384 -16.77 0.85 6.58
N ASP A 385 -17.78 1.18 5.77
CA ASP A 385 -19.19 0.97 6.08
C ASP A 385 -19.68 -0.43 5.66
N ALA A 386 -18.96 -1.09 4.75
CA ALA A 386 -19.26 -2.45 4.32
C ALA A 386 -19.00 -3.47 5.44
N THR A 387 -19.76 -4.56 5.43
CA THR A 387 -19.45 -5.72 6.28
C THR A 387 -18.22 -6.46 5.76
N VAL A 388 -17.53 -7.19 6.63
CA VAL A 388 -16.42 -8.08 6.26
C VAL A 388 -16.84 -9.07 5.16
N GLN A 389 -18.07 -9.57 5.19
CA GLN A 389 -18.61 -10.48 4.17
C GLN A 389 -18.66 -9.80 2.78
N GLU A 390 -19.22 -8.60 2.71
CA GLU A 390 -19.31 -7.83 1.46
C GLU A 390 -17.92 -7.45 0.94
N PHE A 391 -17.02 -7.07 1.85
CA PHE A 391 -15.64 -6.77 1.55
C PHE A 391 -14.89 -7.99 0.98
N LEU A 392 -15.01 -9.17 1.61
CA LEU A 392 -14.42 -10.42 1.10
C LEU A 392 -14.98 -10.77 -0.28
N ALA A 393 -16.28 -10.62 -0.50
CA ALA A 393 -16.89 -10.86 -1.80
C ALA A 393 -16.37 -9.89 -2.87
N SER A 394 -16.19 -8.61 -2.52
CA SER A 394 -15.63 -7.59 -3.41
C SER A 394 -14.15 -7.84 -3.75
N LEU A 395 -13.35 -8.17 -2.75
CA LEU A 395 -11.93 -8.50 -2.93
C LEU A 395 -11.74 -9.79 -3.72
N PHE A 396 -12.59 -10.80 -3.50
CA PHE A 396 -12.56 -12.04 -4.27
C PHE A 396 -12.75 -11.76 -5.76
N ARG A 397 -13.75 -10.96 -6.12
CA ARG A 397 -13.95 -10.51 -7.50
C ARG A 397 -12.72 -9.79 -8.04
N SER A 398 -12.16 -8.86 -7.26
CA SER A 398 -10.96 -8.11 -7.66
C SER A 398 -9.73 -9.00 -7.88
N LEU A 399 -9.58 -10.09 -7.10
CA LEU A 399 -8.49 -11.05 -7.26
C LEU A 399 -8.70 -11.96 -8.47
N LEU A 400 -9.93 -12.44 -8.70
CA LEU A 400 -10.29 -13.16 -9.93
C LEU A 400 -10.05 -12.29 -11.16
N ASP A 401 -10.43 -11.03 -11.08
CA ASP A 401 -10.18 -10.03 -12.10
C ASP A 401 -8.67 -9.91 -12.35
N LEU A 402 -7.86 -9.74 -11.31
CA LEU A 402 -6.42 -9.60 -11.44
C LEU A 402 -5.72 -10.86 -11.99
N GLU A 403 -6.15 -12.07 -11.58
CA GLU A 403 -5.55 -13.34 -12.01
C GLU A 403 -5.62 -13.53 -13.53
N GLN A 404 -6.66 -13.02 -14.16
CA GLN A 404 -6.86 -13.12 -15.60
C GLN A 404 -5.91 -12.25 -16.42
N PHE A 405 -5.34 -11.24 -15.77
CA PHE A 405 -4.33 -10.37 -16.34
C PHE A 405 -2.94 -10.78 -15.86
N SER A 406 -2.79 -11.96 -15.26
CA SER A 406 -1.49 -12.53 -14.86
C SER A 406 -0.48 -12.65 -16.00
N TRP A 407 -0.88 -12.51 -17.26
CA TRP A 407 0.01 -12.44 -18.43
C TRP A 407 0.50 -11.02 -18.77
N THR A 408 -0.08 -9.98 -18.16
CA THR A 408 0.26 -8.57 -18.43
C THR A 408 1.59 -8.17 -17.81
N CYS A 409 2.13 -7.08 -18.30
CA CYS A 409 3.46 -6.63 -17.95
C CYS A 409 3.52 -5.09 -18.03
N THR A 410 4.57 -4.48 -17.50
CA THR A 410 4.59 -3.05 -17.14
C THR A 410 4.31 -2.11 -18.32
N ASP A 411 4.67 -2.52 -19.53
CA ASP A 411 4.37 -1.77 -20.77
C ASP A 411 2.86 -1.62 -21.04
N HIS A 412 2.02 -2.44 -20.40
CA HIS A 412 0.57 -2.33 -20.45
C HIS A 412 -0.01 -1.28 -19.50
N GLY A 413 0.83 -0.44 -18.88
CA GLY A 413 0.40 0.77 -18.18
C GLY A 413 0.33 0.66 -16.66
N PHE A 414 1.07 -0.27 -16.06
CA PHE A 414 1.21 -0.36 -14.59
C PHE A 414 2.67 -0.38 -14.17
N LYS A 415 2.92 -0.06 -12.90
CA LYS A 415 4.24 -0.12 -12.27
C LYS A 415 4.25 -1.14 -11.13
N ARG A 416 5.44 -1.61 -10.77
CA ARG A 416 5.69 -2.49 -9.62
C ARG A 416 6.32 -1.72 -8.45
N ASP A 417 5.82 -0.51 -8.20
CA ASP A 417 6.28 0.45 -7.19
C ASP A 417 5.50 0.30 -5.87
N TYR A 418 5.34 -0.95 -5.42
CA TYR A 418 4.71 -1.26 -4.14
C TYR A 418 5.75 -1.69 -3.10
N GLU A 419 5.52 -1.28 -1.86
CA GLU A 419 6.40 -1.56 -0.71
C GLU A 419 6.18 -2.96 -0.10
N SER A 420 5.05 -3.59 -0.42
CA SER A 420 4.72 -4.93 0.05
C SER A 420 4.13 -5.81 -1.04
N ALA A 421 4.31 -7.12 -0.90
CA ALA A 421 3.70 -8.11 -1.79
C ALA A 421 3.31 -9.38 -1.03
N LEU A 422 2.18 -9.98 -1.43
CA LEU A 422 1.60 -11.18 -0.84
C LEU A 422 1.58 -12.32 -1.87
N SER A 423 2.01 -13.51 -1.45
CA SER A 423 1.91 -14.75 -2.21
C SER A 423 1.23 -15.84 -1.38
N VAL A 424 0.30 -16.57 -1.98
CA VAL A 424 -0.32 -17.76 -1.37
C VAL A 424 0.13 -19.00 -2.16
N GLU A 425 0.94 -19.84 -1.53
CA GLU A 425 1.51 -21.07 -2.11
C GLU A 425 0.80 -22.30 -1.50
N THR A 426 0.22 -23.18 -2.31
CA THR A 426 -0.55 -24.35 -1.81
C THR A 426 0.10 -25.71 -2.10
N TRP A 427 1.40 -25.73 -2.42
CA TRP A 427 2.08 -26.95 -2.85
C TRP A 427 2.77 -27.69 -1.69
N ARG A 428 2.75 -29.04 -1.72
CA ARG A 428 3.50 -29.92 -0.81
C ARG A 428 4.59 -30.70 -1.53
N ASP A 429 5.78 -30.73 -0.94
CA ASP A 429 6.88 -31.59 -1.37
C ASP A 429 6.58 -33.07 -0.99
N ASP A 430 5.92 -33.81 -1.88
CA ASP A 430 5.74 -35.26 -1.74
C ASP A 430 6.53 -36.02 -2.83
N TRP A 431 7.59 -36.69 -2.40
CA TRP A 431 8.51 -37.46 -3.26
C TRP A 431 8.41 -38.97 -3.00
N SER A 432 7.35 -39.43 -2.32
CA SER A 432 7.22 -40.81 -1.84
C SER A 432 7.14 -41.85 -2.97
N GLU A 433 6.74 -41.44 -4.17
CA GLU A 433 6.61 -42.29 -5.36
C GLU A 433 7.93 -42.68 -6.05
N PHE A 434 9.05 -42.04 -5.69
CA PHE A 434 10.37 -42.31 -6.28
C PHE A 434 11.27 -43.11 -5.33
N ASP A 435 11.98 -44.11 -5.88
CA ASP A 435 12.99 -44.89 -5.16
C ASP A 435 14.18 -44.02 -4.73
N ILE A 436 14.61 -43.09 -5.60
CA ILE A 436 15.58 -42.04 -5.29
C ILE A 436 14.81 -40.76 -4.99
N ARG A 437 14.98 -40.22 -3.78
CA ARG A 437 14.29 -39.00 -3.32
C ARG A 437 15.14 -38.17 -2.36
N PRO A 438 14.88 -36.85 -2.24
CA PRO A 438 15.53 -36.03 -1.23
C PRO A 438 15.15 -36.50 0.19
N VAL A 439 16.12 -36.60 1.08
CA VAL A 439 15.94 -36.87 2.51
C VAL A 439 15.41 -35.62 3.22
N ALA A 440 15.78 -34.44 2.72
CA ALA A 440 15.29 -33.14 3.18
C ALA A 440 15.38 -32.12 2.04
N THR A 441 14.45 -31.16 2.01
CA THR A 441 14.43 -30.02 1.09
C THR A 441 14.39 -28.71 1.87
N SER A 442 15.02 -27.66 1.36
CA SER A 442 14.79 -26.29 1.83
C SER A 442 14.89 -25.28 0.67
N LYS A 443 14.09 -24.20 0.78
CA LYS A 443 13.97 -23.11 -0.22
C LYS A 443 14.23 -21.77 0.47
N SER A 444 15.19 -21.00 -0.03
CA SER A 444 15.41 -19.60 0.36
C SER A 444 15.35 -18.70 -0.86
N GLN A 445 14.69 -17.54 -0.72
CA GLN A 445 14.55 -16.53 -1.77
C GLN A 445 14.82 -15.14 -1.18
N GLN A 446 15.49 -14.28 -1.94
CA GLN A 446 15.67 -12.87 -1.60
C GLN A 446 14.74 -12.05 -2.50
N SER A 447 13.72 -11.42 -1.91
CA SER A 447 12.71 -10.63 -2.62
C SER A 447 13.23 -9.23 -2.93
N GLY A 448 12.89 -8.71 -4.11
CA GLY A 448 13.09 -7.30 -4.47
C GLY A 448 12.10 -6.34 -3.83
N VAL A 449 11.05 -6.84 -3.18
CA VAL A 449 10.04 -6.04 -2.48
C VAL A 449 10.44 -5.88 -1.00
N PRO A 450 10.37 -4.66 -0.42
CA PRO A 450 10.79 -4.41 0.96
C PRO A 450 10.09 -5.24 2.03
N LEU A 451 8.82 -5.63 1.81
CA LEU A 451 8.08 -6.53 2.68
C LEU A 451 7.35 -7.61 1.85
N GLY A 452 7.89 -8.83 1.84
CA GLY A 452 7.25 -10.00 1.25
C GLY A 452 6.51 -10.83 2.30
N ILE A 453 5.28 -11.22 1.98
CA ILE A 453 4.46 -12.11 2.81
C ILE A 453 4.15 -13.37 2.01
N THR A 454 4.55 -14.51 2.55
CA THR A 454 4.25 -15.81 1.96
C THR A 454 3.38 -16.61 2.90
N VAL A 455 2.20 -16.99 2.41
CA VAL A 455 1.30 -17.92 3.09
C VAL A 455 1.47 -19.26 2.41
N ASP A 456 1.84 -20.28 3.18
CA ASP A 456 1.84 -21.67 2.74
C ASP A 456 0.79 -22.48 3.52
N THR A 457 0.67 -23.78 3.24
CA THR A 457 -0.35 -24.63 3.88
C THR A 457 -0.17 -24.79 5.39
N GLU A 458 1.02 -24.53 5.92
CA GLU A 458 1.41 -24.84 7.30
C GLU A 458 2.02 -23.65 8.05
N SER A 459 2.33 -22.55 7.35
CA SER A 459 3.11 -21.43 7.86
C SER A 459 2.82 -20.12 7.12
N LEU A 460 3.11 -19.03 7.82
CA LEU A 460 3.04 -17.66 7.32
C LEU A 460 4.39 -17.00 7.59
N ARG A 461 5.04 -16.53 6.53
CA ARG A 461 6.42 -16.01 6.57
C ARG A 461 6.46 -14.55 6.13
N PHE A 462 7.09 -13.72 6.96
CA PHE A 462 7.38 -12.32 6.67
C PHE A 462 8.87 -12.19 6.34
N GLN A 463 9.17 -11.72 5.15
CA GLN A 463 10.52 -11.38 4.70
C GLN A 463 10.58 -9.87 4.54
N TYR A 464 11.53 -9.21 5.19
CA TYR A 464 11.63 -7.76 5.14
C TYR A 464 13.08 -7.30 5.01
N HIS A 465 13.28 -6.15 4.38
CA HIS A 465 14.61 -5.53 4.31
C HIS A 465 14.88 -4.73 5.59
N THR A 466 16.01 -5.01 6.25
CA THR A 466 16.34 -4.44 7.57
C THR A 466 16.81 -2.99 7.53
N ASP A 467 17.17 -2.48 6.35
CA ASP A 467 17.40 -1.06 6.07
C ASP A 467 16.09 -0.26 5.98
N ARG A 468 14.95 -0.93 5.73
CA ARG A 468 13.61 -0.31 5.65
C ARG A 468 12.77 -0.54 6.90
N LEU A 469 12.78 -1.74 7.46
CA LEU A 469 12.02 -2.11 8.65
C LEU A 469 12.92 -2.68 9.74
N ARG A 470 12.82 -2.10 10.94
CA ARG A 470 13.41 -2.73 12.14
C ARG A 470 12.61 -3.96 12.51
N THR A 471 13.27 -4.98 13.06
CA THR A 471 12.63 -6.23 13.48
C THR A 471 11.43 -6.01 14.42
N VAL A 472 11.55 -5.10 15.38
CA VAL A 472 10.45 -4.77 16.32
C VAL A 472 9.22 -4.20 15.60
N ASP A 473 9.41 -3.45 14.50
CA ASP A 473 8.31 -2.90 13.73
C ASP A 473 7.67 -3.99 12.84
N ALA A 474 8.49 -4.86 12.24
CA ALA A 474 7.99 -6.02 11.49
C ALA A 474 7.17 -6.98 12.36
N GLU A 475 7.61 -7.24 13.60
CA GLU A 475 6.87 -8.05 14.59
C GLU A 475 5.52 -7.42 14.96
N ARG A 476 5.47 -6.08 15.06
CA ARG A 476 4.20 -5.36 15.31
C ARG A 476 3.26 -5.46 14.13
N ILE A 477 3.75 -5.28 12.90
CA ILE A 477 2.95 -5.44 11.68
C ILE A 477 2.43 -6.88 11.59
N MET A 478 3.28 -7.88 11.88
CA MET A 478 2.87 -9.29 11.92
C MET A 478 1.78 -9.54 12.96
N SER A 479 1.90 -8.95 14.15
CA SER A 479 0.86 -9.03 15.20
C SER A 479 -0.46 -8.41 14.75
N CYS A 480 -0.41 -7.27 14.05
CA CYS A 480 -1.60 -6.66 13.45
C CYS A 480 -2.20 -7.54 12.35
N TYR A 481 -1.37 -8.21 11.54
CA TYR A 481 -1.85 -9.13 10.52
C TYR A 481 -2.51 -10.37 11.10
N GLN A 482 -1.99 -10.92 12.21
CA GLN A 482 -2.66 -11.99 12.96
C GLN A 482 -4.03 -11.55 13.47
N LEU A 483 -4.14 -10.36 14.08
CA LEU A 483 -5.42 -9.82 14.50
C LEU A 483 -6.35 -9.61 13.31
N ALA A 484 -5.85 -9.12 12.18
CA ALA A 484 -6.64 -8.94 10.97
C ALA A 484 -7.20 -10.26 10.45
N LEU A 485 -6.40 -11.34 10.47
CA LEU A 485 -6.83 -12.70 10.13
C LEU A 485 -7.95 -13.20 11.07
N GLU A 486 -7.93 -12.83 12.35
CA GLU A 486 -9.05 -13.12 13.26
C GLU A 486 -10.28 -12.27 12.92
N GLN A 487 -10.11 -10.98 12.63
CA GLN A 487 -11.23 -10.07 12.36
C GLN A 487 -12.00 -10.44 11.08
N ILE A 488 -11.31 -10.88 10.03
CA ILE A 488 -11.96 -11.30 8.77
C ILE A 488 -12.87 -12.53 8.95
N THR A 489 -12.74 -13.29 10.04
CA THR A 489 -13.66 -14.40 10.34
C THR A 489 -15.00 -13.90 10.90
N ARG A 490 -15.07 -12.66 11.38
CA ARG A 490 -16.29 -12.05 11.95
C ARG A 490 -17.09 -11.36 10.85
N VAL A 491 -17.67 -12.16 9.96
CA VAL A 491 -18.25 -11.76 8.66
C VAL A 491 -19.29 -10.62 8.71
N HIS A 492 -20.02 -10.44 9.81
CA HIS A 492 -21.03 -9.38 9.96
C HIS A 492 -20.50 -8.08 10.58
N THR A 493 -19.21 -8.03 10.92
CA THR A 493 -18.58 -6.83 11.50
C THR A 493 -18.32 -5.81 10.39
N PRO A 494 -18.57 -4.50 10.61
CA PRO A 494 -18.13 -3.47 9.69
C PRO A 494 -16.60 -3.48 9.53
N VAL A 495 -16.10 -3.19 8.33
CA VAL A 495 -14.66 -3.11 8.04
C VAL A 495 -13.97 -2.09 8.95
N MET A 496 -14.61 -0.95 9.25
CA MET A 496 -14.05 0.04 10.19
C MET A 496 -13.80 -0.56 11.57
N ALA A 497 -14.76 -1.31 12.12
CA ALA A 497 -14.60 -1.95 13.42
C ALA A 497 -13.53 -3.05 13.40
N ALA A 498 -13.40 -3.78 12.28
CA ALA A 498 -12.30 -4.73 12.09
C ALA A 498 -10.93 -4.04 12.09
N MET A 499 -10.81 -2.85 11.46
CA MET A 499 -9.58 -2.04 11.48
C MET A 499 -9.26 -1.49 12.87
N GLU A 500 -10.24 -0.95 13.60
CA GLU A 500 -10.05 -0.45 14.98
C GLU A 500 -9.58 -1.54 15.94
N ALA A 501 -9.97 -2.78 15.69
CA ALA A 501 -9.57 -3.93 16.47
C ALA A 501 -8.11 -4.36 16.23
N LEU A 502 -7.44 -3.83 15.21
CA LEU A 502 -6.00 -4.08 14.98
C LEU A 502 -5.12 -3.33 15.99
N VAL A 503 -5.67 -2.32 16.70
CA VAL A 503 -4.97 -1.64 17.78
C VAL A 503 -4.92 -2.55 19.01
N SER A 504 -3.85 -3.34 19.09
CA SER A 504 -3.63 -4.35 20.11
C SER A 504 -3.59 -3.76 21.53
N ALA A 505 -3.92 -4.57 22.54
CA ALA A 505 -3.86 -4.16 23.94
C ALA A 505 -2.48 -3.58 24.36
N PRO A 506 -1.33 -4.16 23.93
CA PRO A 506 -0.02 -3.53 24.16
C PRO A 506 0.12 -2.14 23.53
N SER A 507 -0.42 -1.94 22.32
CA SER A 507 -0.39 -0.64 21.64
C SER A 507 -1.23 0.39 22.39
N ARG A 508 -2.42 0.00 22.86
CA ARG A 508 -3.27 0.86 23.72
C ARG A 508 -2.57 1.22 25.03
N ALA A 509 -1.91 0.25 25.66
CA ALA A 509 -1.12 0.49 26.87
C ALA A 509 0.07 1.42 26.62
N LEU A 510 0.71 1.34 25.46
CA LEU A 510 1.78 2.25 25.06
C LEU A 510 1.26 3.67 24.80
N LEU A 511 0.15 3.82 24.06
CA LEU A 511 -0.50 5.11 23.84
C LEU A 511 -0.90 5.77 25.17
N ALA A 512 -1.41 4.98 26.11
CA ALA A 512 -1.74 5.46 27.46
C ALA A 512 -0.52 5.97 28.25
N LYS A 513 0.72 5.57 27.89
CA LYS A 513 1.95 6.10 28.49
C LYS A 513 2.40 7.42 27.87
N PHE A 514 2.08 7.68 26.60
CA PHE A 514 2.40 8.96 25.95
C PHE A 514 1.46 10.08 26.37
N GLY A 515 0.22 9.75 26.75
CA GLY A 515 -0.78 10.73 27.16
C GLY A 515 -0.93 10.87 28.68
N ASN A 516 -1.59 11.95 29.10
CA ASN A 516 -2.04 12.16 30.48
C ASN A 516 -3.44 11.55 30.75
N CYS A 517 -3.90 10.59 29.94
CA CYS A 517 -5.25 10.03 30.06
C CYS A 517 -5.44 9.18 31.33
N MET A 518 -4.35 8.65 31.89
CA MET A 518 -4.37 7.83 33.11
C MET A 518 -4.23 8.64 34.40
N SER A 519 -3.84 9.93 34.33
CA SER A 519 -3.49 10.72 35.51
C SER A 519 -4.68 11.39 36.18
N GLY A 520 -5.88 11.35 35.59
CA GLY A 520 -7.06 12.11 36.03
C GLY A 520 -6.95 13.63 35.81
N ARG A 521 -5.75 14.16 35.53
CA ARG A 521 -5.43 15.59 35.30
C ARG A 521 -5.99 16.16 33.99
N THR A 522 -6.50 15.30 33.12
CA THR A 522 -7.08 15.67 31.81
C THR A 522 -8.60 15.61 31.81
N THR A 523 -9.23 15.34 32.96
CA THR A 523 -10.69 15.34 33.10
C THR A 523 -11.21 16.77 33.26
N ARG A 524 -12.41 17.08 32.76
CA ARG A 524 -13.03 18.40 32.97
C ARG A 524 -13.15 18.78 34.45
N SER A 525 -13.39 17.79 35.32
CA SER A 525 -13.48 17.98 36.77
C SER A 525 -12.13 18.24 37.46
N SER A 526 -11.00 18.04 36.78
CA SER A 526 -9.67 18.23 37.37
C SER A 526 -9.29 19.70 37.56
N VAL A 527 -10.01 20.62 36.91
CA VAL A 527 -9.79 22.05 37.00
C VAL A 527 -11.00 22.71 37.64
N SER A 528 -10.85 23.16 38.88
CA SER A 528 -11.89 23.89 39.63
C SER A 528 -11.64 25.40 39.66
N ASP A 529 -10.48 25.85 39.21
CA ASP A 529 -10.05 27.24 39.24
C ASP A 529 -10.20 27.93 37.89
N ASP A 530 -10.31 29.24 37.95
CA ASP A 530 -10.17 30.14 36.81
C ASP A 530 -8.91 31.00 36.99
N LEU A 531 -8.58 31.82 35.98
CA LEU A 531 -7.37 32.66 36.02
C LEU A 531 -7.44 33.75 37.10
N VAL A 532 -8.64 34.25 37.41
CA VAL A 532 -8.86 35.25 38.45
C VAL A 532 -8.77 34.61 39.83
N SER A 533 -9.35 33.41 40.05
CA SER A 533 -9.23 32.69 41.32
C SER A 533 -7.78 32.27 41.59
N LEU A 534 -7.04 31.83 40.57
CA LEU A 534 -5.60 31.56 40.67
C LEU A 534 -4.82 32.80 41.12
N PHE A 535 -5.02 33.91 40.41
CA PHE A 535 -4.35 35.17 40.74
C PHE A 535 -4.65 35.63 42.16
N LYS A 536 -5.92 35.57 42.60
CA LYS A 536 -6.31 35.93 43.98
C LYS A 536 -5.61 35.06 45.03
N ARG A 537 -5.47 33.75 44.80
CA ARG A 537 -4.71 32.88 45.72
C ARG A 537 -3.24 33.26 45.79
N CYS A 538 -2.63 33.70 44.68
CA CYS A 538 -1.26 34.20 44.69
C CYS A 538 -1.15 35.48 45.54
N VAL A 539 -2.10 36.41 45.37
CA VAL A 539 -2.18 37.65 46.16
C VAL A 539 -2.33 37.37 47.65
N GLU A 540 -3.19 36.43 48.03
CA GLU A 540 -3.40 36.04 49.43
C GLU A 540 -2.16 35.40 50.06
N ARG A 541 -1.41 34.60 49.29
CA ARG A 541 -0.21 33.90 49.79
C ARG A 541 1.04 34.78 49.82
N HIS A 542 1.20 35.68 48.87
CA HIS A 542 2.42 36.48 48.68
C HIS A 542 2.11 37.97 48.43
N PRO A 543 1.36 38.65 49.32
CA PRO A 543 0.85 39.99 49.04
C PRO A 543 1.96 41.02 48.79
N ASP A 544 3.08 40.92 49.51
CA ASP A 544 4.20 41.87 49.43
C ASP A 544 5.30 41.41 48.45
N GLY A 545 5.09 40.26 47.77
CA GLY A 545 5.99 39.78 46.73
C GLY A 545 5.89 40.64 45.47
N ILE A 546 7.00 40.81 44.76
CA ILE A 546 7.00 41.52 43.47
C ILE A 546 6.31 40.67 42.41
N ALA A 547 5.21 41.17 41.86
CA ALA A 547 4.45 40.54 40.79
C ALA A 547 4.95 40.96 39.40
N VAL A 548 5.29 42.25 39.23
CA VAL A 548 5.80 42.79 37.96
C VAL A 548 6.99 43.72 38.24
N ASP A 549 8.06 43.52 37.48
CA ASP A 549 9.28 44.33 37.50
C ASP A 549 9.46 44.95 36.10
N TYR A 550 9.28 46.27 35.98
CA TYR A 550 9.29 47.00 34.70
C TYR A 550 10.16 48.26 34.79
N GLY A 551 11.38 48.18 34.26
CA GLY A 551 12.33 49.29 34.31
C GLY A 551 12.70 49.65 35.75
N ALA A 552 12.34 50.86 36.19
CA ALA A 552 12.55 51.33 37.56
C ALA A 552 11.32 51.12 38.48
N VAL A 553 10.24 50.53 37.96
CA VAL A 553 8.97 50.36 38.68
C VAL A 553 8.80 48.90 39.07
N GLN A 554 8.55 48.67 40.36
CA GLN A 554 8.22 47.36 40.91
C GLN A 554 6.83 47.41 41.53
N VAL A 555 6.00 46.42 41.20
CA VAL A 555 4.61 46.34 41.66
C VAL A 555 4.43 45.04 42.45
N THR A 556 3.91 45.16 43.67
CA THR A 556 3.60 43.98 44.50
C THR A 556 2.33 43.27 44.02
N TYR A 557 2.13 42.01 44.42
CA TYR A 557 0.86 41.31 44.14
C TYR A 557 -0.35 42.06 44.69
N ARG A 558 -0.24 42.62 45.90
CA ARG A 558 -1.30 43.41 46.53
C ARG A 558 -1.63 44.66 45.71
N ASP A 559 -0.61 45.41 45.29
CA ASP A 559 -0.81 46.64 44.52
C ASP A 559 -1.39 46.33 43.13
N LEU A 560 -0.90 45.26 42.48
CA LEU A 560 -1.45 44.79 41.22
C LEU A 560 -2.91 44.37 41.35
N ASP A 561 -3.29 43.70 42.43
CA ASP A 561 -4.67 43.31 42.71
C ASP A 561 -5.58 44.53 42.88
N ILE A 562 -5.13 45.55 43.63
CA ILE A 562 -5.88 46.80 43.82
C ILE A 562 -6.07 47.51 42.47
N MET A 563 -4.99 47.72 41.72
CA MET A 563 -5.03 48.45 40.44
C MET A 563 -5.91 47.73 39.40
N THR A 564 -5.74 46.41 39.27
CA THR A 564 -6.59 45.62 38.35
C THR A 564 -8.05 45.58 38.79
N THR A 565 -8.35 45.69 40.09
CA THR A 565 -9.72 45.79 40.60
C THR A 565 -10.34 47.16 40.31
N CYS A 566 -9.58 48.25 40.35
CA CYS A 566 -10.05 49.57 39.89
C CYS A 566 -10.39 49.53 38.39
N VAL A 567 -9.50 48.99 37.57
CA VAL A 567 -9.75 48.79 36.13
C VAL A 567 -11.01 47.95 35.90
N ALA A 568 -11.13 46.82 36.60
CA ALA A 568 -12.31 45.97 36.50
C ALA A 568 -13.60 46.69 36.92
N THR A 569 -13.55 47.53 37.97
CA THR A 569 -14.71 48.29 38.45
C THR A 569 -15.22 49.26 37.39
N ARG A 570 -14.29 49.92 36.68
CA ARG A 570 -14.62 50.79 35.56
C ARG A 570 -15.21 50.01 34.39
N ILE A 571 -14.53 48.94 33.97
CA ILE A 571 -14.91 48.12 32.81
C ILE A 571 -16.25 47.39 33.03
N ALA A 572 -16.56 46.96 34.26
CA ALA A 572 -17.80 46.25 34.57
C ALA A 572 -19.08 47.06 34.27
N SER A 573 -18.98 48.39 34.21
CA SER A 573 -20.10 49.25 33.79
C SER A 573 -20.30 49.33 32.27
N MET A 574 -19.32 48.84 31.48
CA MET A 574 -19.26 49.00 30.02
C MET A 574 -19.44 47.69 29.27
N ILE A 575 -19.32 46.54 29.94
CA ILE A 575 -19.37 45.21 29.32
C ILE A 575 -20.37 44.31 30.02
N SER A 576 -20.89 43.32 29.29
CA SER A 576 -21.59 42.17 29.85
C SER A 576 -20.62 41.01 30.09
N ARG A 577 -21.06 40.00 30.85
CA ARG A 577 -20.27 38.78 31.05
C ARG A 577 -20.03 38.10 29.69
N ASP A 578 -18.83 37.55 29.52
CA ASP A 578 -18.34 36.91 28.30
C ASP A 578 -18.23 37.84 27.06
N ASP A 579 -18.43 39.15 27.21
CA ASP A 579 -18.13 40.10 26.14
C ASP A 579 -16.63 40.09 25.83
N ILE A 580 -16.29 40.08 24.55
CA ILE A 580 -14.90 40.19 24.10
C ILE A 580 -14.46 41.65 24.16
N VAL A 581 -13.34 41.90 24.83
CA VAL A 581 -12.71 43.21 24.97
C VAL A 581 -11.34 43.17 24.29
N CYS A 582 -11.21 43.91 23.20
CA CYS A 582 -9.94 44.04 22.50
C CYS A 582 -9.07 45.09 23.19
N VAL A 583 -7.87 44.75 23.63
CA VAL A 583 -6.95 45.66 24.31
C VAL A 583 -5.81 46.08 23.38
N HIS A 584 -5.39 47.34 23.49
CA HIS A 584 -4.17 47.81 22.83
C HIS A 584 -2.92 47.23 23.51
N SER A 585 -2.20 46.36 22.81
CA SER A 585 -1.13 45.55 23.40
C SER A 585 0.26 46.16 23.21
N ASP A 586 0.64 47.10 24.08
CA ASP A 586 1.92 47.83 24.00
C ASP A 586 3.06 47.27 24.88
N LYS A 587 2.86 46.09 25.49
CA LYS A 587 3.79 45.44 26.43
C LYS A 587 4.11 46.26 27.70
N SER A 588 3.29 47.26 28.05
CA SER A 588 3.45 48.02 29.29
C SER A 588 2.85 47.30 30.50
N LEU A 589 3.19 47.80 31.69
CA LEU A 589 2.53 47.41 32.93
C LEU A 589 1.00 47.64 32.87
N ASN A 590 0.57 48.75 32.27
CA ASN A 590 -0.86 49.08 32.12
C ASN A 590 -1.61 48.11 31.19
N TRP A 591 -0.91 47.52 30.22
CA TRP A 591 -1.47 46.45 29.39
C TRP A 591 -1.77 45.18 30.22
N ILE A 592 -0.86 44.78 31.11
CA ILE A 592 -1.11 43.67 32.06
C ILE A 592 -2.29 44.00 32.98
N MET A 593 -2.36 45.24 33.46
CA MET A 593 -3.49 45.70 34.29
C MET A 593 -4.83 45.64 33.54
N ALA A 594 -4.84 45.98 32.25
CA ALA A 594 -6.02 45.87 31.41
C ALA A 594 -6.48 44.42 31.27
N ILE A 595 -5.56 43.47 31.01
CA ILE A 595 -5.88 42.04 30.88
C ILE A 595 -6.58 41.52 32.14
N PHE A 596 -5.95 41.69 33.31
CA PHE A 596 -6.54 41.22 34.57
C PHE A 596 -7.81 41.99 34.94
N GLY A 597 -7.90 43.28 34.60
CA GLY A 597 -9.11 44.08 34.77
C GLY A 597 -10.29 43.55 33.97
N ILE A 598 -10.07 43.22 32.69
CA ILE A 598 -11.08 42.60 31.81
C ILE A 598 -11.53 41.25 32.38
N LEU A 599 -10.58 40.38 32.74
CA LEU A 599 -10.88 39.06 33.30
C LEU A 599 -11.66 39.14 34.62
N LYS A 600 -11.29 40.07 35.52
CA LYS A 600 -12.00 40.32 36.78
C LYS A 600 -13.42 40.88 36.57
N ALA A 601 -13.64 41.62 35.48
CA ALA A 601 -14.96 42.07 35.06
C ALA A 601 -15.78 40.97 34.36
N GLY A 602 -15.24 39.75 34.22
CA GLY A 602 -15.92 38.62 33.59
C GLY A 602 -15.94 38.70 32.06
N GLY A 603 -15.08 39.52 31.46
CA GLY A 603 -14.92 39.63 30.01
C GLY A 603 -13.81 38.73 29.46
N VAL A 604 -13.80 38.57 28.14
CA VAL A 604 -12.81 37.80 27.38
C VAL A 604 -11.80 38.78 26.79
N TYR A 605 -10.53 38.72 27.17
CA TYR A 605 -9.56 39.66 26.60
C TYR A 605 -9.07 39.18 25.23
N SER A 606 -8.77 40.14 24.35
CA SER A 606 -8.12 39.88 23.06
C SER A 606 -7.06 40.93 22.78
N SER A 607 -5.83 40.52 22.50
CA SER A 607 -4.73 41.44 22.22
C SER A 607 -4.80 41.96 20.78
N LEU A 608 -4.73 43.29 20.59
CA LEU A 608 -4.49 43.91 19.29
C LEU A 608 -3.14 44.62 19.30
N ASP A 609 -2.20 44.09 18.52
CA ASP A 609 -0.84 44.63 18.40
C ASP A 609 -0.84 45.96 17.62
N PRO A 610 -0.22 47.03 18.17
CA PRO A 610 -0.08 48.31 17.49
C PRO A 610 0.67 48.25 16.15
N ILE A 611 1.54 47.25 15.93
CA ILE A 611 2.32 47.08 14.70
C ILE A 611 1.42 46.69 13.51
N LEU A 612 0.24 46.12 13.78
CA LEU A 612 -0.70 45.73 12.73
C LEU A 612 -1.31 46.97 12.05
N PRO A 613 -1.53 46.93 10.71
CA PRO A 613 -2.20 48.01 9.99
C PRO A 613 -3.56 48.37 10.58
N SER A 614 -3.92 49.66 10.52
CA SER A 614 -5.13 50.18 11.14
C SER A 614 -6.41 49.51 10.63
N GLU A 615 -6.50 49.20 9.33
CA GLU A 615 -7.65 48.52 8.75
C GLU A 615 -7.77 47.07 9.25
N LEU A 616 -6.64 46.39 9.45
CA LEU A 616 -6.63 45.03 9.98
C LEU A 616 -7.07 45.02 11.45
N ARG A 617 -6.58 45.96 12.26
CA ARG A 617 -7.03 46.13 13.65
C ARG A 617 -8.52 46.42 13.75
N ALA A 618 -9.06 47.29 12.88
CA ALA A 618 -10.49 47.55 12.82
C ALA A 618 -11.31 46.33 12.38
N THR A 619 -10.78 45.54 11.44
CA THR A 619 -11.41 44.30 11.00
C THR A 619 -11.42 43.25 12.11
N MET A 620 -10.31 43.05 12.82
CA MET A 620 -10.21 42.13 13.96
C MET A 620 -11.14 42.57 15.09
N PHE A 621 -11.17 43.86 15.44
CA PHE A 621 -12.08 44.42 16.43
C PHE A 621 -13.56 44.15 16.07
N ARG A 622 -13.94 44.41 14.81
CA ARG A 622 -15.29 44.13 14.30
C ARG A 622 -15.63 42.64 14.32
N ASN A 623 -14.70 41.78 13.92
CA ASN A 623 -14.88 40.33 13.90
C ASN A 623 -15.00 39.74 15.31
N ALA A 624 -14.28 40.30 16.28
CA ALA A 624 -14.44 39.98 17.70
C ALA A 624 -15.82 40.40 18.25
N LYS A 625 -16.56 41.26 17.53
CA LYS A 625 -17.76 41.94 18.02
C LYS A 625 -17.50 42.68 19.33
N ALA A 626 -16.27 43.17 19.51
CA ALA A 626 -15.87 43.92 20.68
C ALA A 626 -16.56 45.29 20.67
N LYS A 627 -16.94 45.76 21.86
CA LYS A 627 -17.53 47.11 22.05
C LYS A 627 -16.54 48.08 22.68
N LEU A 628 -15.67 47.55 23.53
CA LEU A 628 -14.70 48.31 24.32
C LEU A 628 -13.28 48.09 23.78
N PHE A 629 -12.52 49.18 23.63
CA PHE A 629 -11.11 49.18 23.31
C PHE A 629 -10.28 49.94 24.35
N PRO A 630 -9.77 49.28 25.40
CA PRO A 630 -8.92 49.93 26.40
C PRO A 630 -7.51 50.20 25.86
N THR A 631 -6.98 51.39 26.13
CA THR A 631 -5.59 51.75 25.83
C THR A 631 -4.75 51.87 27.11
N PRO A 632 -3.51 51.36 27.14
CA PRO A 632 -2.63 51.50 28.30
C PRO A 632 -2.38 52.95 28.74
N LYS A 633 -2.29 53.88 27.78
CA LYS A 633 -2.06 55.32 28.02
C LYS A 633 -3.13 56.19 27.35
N THR A 634 -3.36 57.37 27.94
CA THR A 634 -4.30 58.37 27.39
C THR A 634 -3.89 58.84 26.00
N CYS A 635 -2.59 59.01 25.76
CA CYS A 635 -2.07 59.43 24.45
C CYS A 635 -2.29 58.41 23.32
N GLN A 636 -2.61 57.15 23.65
CA GLN A 636 -2.87 56.08 22.67
C GLN A 636 -4.34 56.02 22.25
N LEU A 637 -5.25 56.79 22.85
CA LEU A 637 -6.67 56.83 22.47
C LEU A 637 -6.86 57.25 20.99
N CYS A 638 -5.91 57.98 20.41
CA CYS A 638 -5.93 58.30 18.97
C CYS A 638 -5.72 57.08 18.06
N GLN A 639 -5.28 55.94 18.62
CA GLN A 639 -5.06 54.68 17.91
C GLN A 639 -6.23 53.69 18.07
N THR A 640 -7.35 54.15 18.60
CA THR A 640 -8.58 53.36 18.74
C THR A 640 -9.11 52.99 17.35
N PRO A 641 -9.52 51.71 17.13
CA PRO A 641 -10.11 51.31 15.87
C PRO A 641 -11.30 52.19 15.48
N SER A 642 -11.41 52.56 14.20
CA SER A 642 -12.46 53.47 13.71
C SER A 642 -13.90 52.96 13.93
N THR A 643 -14.07 51.66 14.16
CA THR A 643 -15.35 51.00 14.42
C THR A 643 -15.67 50.83 15.90
N CYS A 644 -14.88 51.43 16.80
CA CYS A 644 -15.02 51.26 18.24
C CYS A 644 -15.96 52.30 18.84
N ASP A 645 -16.99 51.84 19.56
CA ASP A 645 -17.98 52.70 20.20
C ASP A 645 -17.51 53.24 21.56
N LEU A 646 -16.71 52.46 22.30
CA LEU A 646 -16.26 52.78 23.66
C LEU A 646 -14.75 52.58 23.79
N SER A 647 -14.03 53.61 24.23
CA SER A 647 -12.60 53.53 24.52
C SER A 647 -12.29 54.32 25.79
N ASP A 648 -11.38 53.80 26.60
CA ASP A 648 -10.95 54.40 27.86
C ASP A 648 -9.47 54.05 28.08
N SER A 649 -8.76 54.88 28.86
CA SER A 649 -7.32 54.72 29.09
C SER A 649 -7.00 54.30 30.50
N ILE A 650 -6.18 53.27 30.65
CA ILE A 650 -5.85 52.65 31.95
C ILE A 650 -5.16 53.63 32.90
N ASP A 651 -4.24 54.46 32.41
CA ASP A 651 -3.58 55.48 33.23
C ASP A 651 -4.56 56.52 33.81
N SER A 652 -5.52 57.00 33.00
CA SER A 652 -6.57 57.90 33.47
C SER A 652 -7.50 57.23 34.48
N ILE A 653 -7.83 55.95 34.28
CA ILE A 653 -8.66 55.18 35.23
C ILE A 653 -7.97 55.08 36.59
N LEU A 654 -6.68 54.79 36.60
CA LEU A 654 -5.89 54.65 37.82
C LEU A 654 -5.58 56.00 38.49
N ALA A 655 -5.61 57.10 37.74
CA ALA A 655 -5.42 58.45 38.25
C ALA A 655 -6.69 59.07 38.86
N ASP A 656 -7.87 58.47 38.66
CA ASP A 656 -9.15 58.97 39.20
C ASP A 656 -9.22 58.74 40.72
N PRO A 657 -9.18 59.81 41.54
CA PRO A 657 -9.21 59.68 43.00
C PRO A 657 -10.59 59.27 43.54
N LEU A 658 -11.65 59.37 42.73
CA LEU A 658 -13.01 58.99 43.09
C LEU A 658 -13.27 57.50 42.84
N LEU A 659 -12.49 56.86 41.97
CA LEU A 659 -12.63 55.46 41.66
C LEU A 659 -12.00 54.60 42.75
N LYS A 660 -12.83 53.91 43.53
CA LYS A 660 -12.39 52.95 44.53
C LYS A 660 -12.58 51.52 44.01
N PRO A 661 -11.68 50.58 44.37
CA PRO A 661 -11.84 49.19 44.00
C PRO A 661 -13.12 48.64 44.65
N GLN A 662 -14.04 48.13 43.82
CA GLN A 662 -15.29 47.53 44.29
C GLN A 662 -15.28 46.02 44.09
N LYS A 663 -16.05 45.31 44.93
CA LYS A 663 -16.30 43.88 44.70
C LYS A 663 -17.26 43.73 43.52
N ILE A 664 -16.78 43.13 42.45
CA ILE A 664 -17.57 42.88 41.24
C ILE A 664 -18.17 41.49 41.36
N ASP A 665 -19.50 41.37 41.23
CA ASP A 665 -20.21 40.09 41.26
C ASP A 665 -20.19 39.39 39.88
N MET A 666 -19.02 39.38 39.25
CA MET A 666 -18.79 38.81 37.92
C MET A 666 -17.60 37.87 37.88
N THR A 667 -17.25 37.25 39.01
CA THR A 667 -16.17 36.25 39.07
C THR A 667 -16.40 35.20 37.97
N PRO A 668 -15.41 35.00 37.07
CA PRO A 668 -15.56 34.05 35.98
C PRO A 668 -15.72 32.63 36.54
N LYS A 669 -16.27 31.74 35.70
CA LYS A 669 -16.32 30.31 36.00
C LYS A 669 -15.22 29.60 35.21
N PRO A 670 -14.73 28.42 35.65
CA PRO A 670 -13.69 27.69 34.91
C PRO A 670 -14.06 27.44 33.43
N TRP A 671 -15.31 27.11 33.13
CA TRP A 671 -15.76 26.88 31.76
C TRP A 671 -16.08 28.16 30.96
N ALA A 672 -15.92 29.35 31.55
CA ALA A 672 -16.14 30.61 30.85
C ALA A 672 -14.98 30.92 29.90
N ASN A 673 -15.24 31.77 28.91
CA ASN A 673 -14.23 32.20 27.96
C ASN A 673 -13.26 33.17 28.65
N ALA A 674 -11.96 33.01 28.40
CA ALA A 674 -10.92 33.83 29.01
C ALA A 674 -10.20 34.70 27.97
N TYR A 675 -9.89 34.12 26.82
CA TYR A 675 -9.02 34.72 25.83
C TYR A 675 -9.50 34.47 24.40
N LEU A 676 -9.35 35.46 23.53
CA LEU A 676 -9.49 35.33 22.08
C LEU A 676 -8.16 35.65 21.39
N CYS A 677 -7.60 34.65 20.72
CA CYS A 677 -6.43 34.77 19.84
C CYS A 677 -6.85 34.89 18.39
N PHE A 678 -6.29 35.83 17.64
CA PHE A 678 -6.48 35.86 16.18
C PHE A 678 -5.36 35.12 15.46
N THR A 679 -5.74 34.06 14.74
CA THR A 679 -4.91 33.44 13.69
C THR A 679 -5.49 33.82 12.32
N SER A 680 -5.52 32.91 11.34
CA SER A 680 -6.40 33.08 10.16
C SER A 680 -7.88 33.16 10.55
N LYS A 681 -8.24 32.63 11.72
CA LYS A 681 -9.56 32.75 12.38
C LYS A 681 -9.38 33.02 13.88
N GLY A 682 -10.43 33.54 14.52
CA GLY A 682 -10.46 33.74 15.97
C GLY A 682 -10.58 32.41 16.73
N VAL A 683 -9.70 32.19 17.71
CA VAL A 683 -9.68 31.01 18.59
C VAL A 683 -9.97 31.45 20.01
N ILE A 684 -11.06 30.95 20.58
CA ILE A 684 -11.46 31.23 21.97
C ILE A 684 -10.91 30.14 22.88
N CYS A 685 -10.22 30.55 23.95
CA CYS A 685 -9.75 29.67 25.01
C CYS A 685 -10.54 29.94 26.29
N THR A 686 -10.96 28.86 26.97
CA THR A 686 -11.63 28.94 28.27
C THR A 686 -10.63 29.11 29.41
N HIS A 687 -11.10 29.58 30.56
CA HIS A 687 -10.30 29.65 31.76
C HIS A 687 -9.74 28.27 32.15
N GLU A 688 -10.58 27.23 32.13
CA GLU A 688 -10.20 25.86 32.51
C GLU A 688 -9.12 25.29 31.58
N GLY A 689 -9.17 25.59 30.28
CA GLY A 689 -8.16 25.16 29.32
C GLY A 689 -6.80 25.81 29.60
N LEU A 690 -6.80 27.11 29.89
CA LEU A 690 -5.57 27.84 30.24
C LEU A 690 -5.01 27.40 31.59
N VAL A 691 -5.86 27.17 32.58
CA VAL A 691 -5.46 26.66 33.90
C VAL A 691 -4.89 25.24 33.79
N ALA A 692 -5.54 24.35 33.04
CA ALA A 692 -5.06 23.00 32.79
C ALA A 692 -3.67 23.03 32.15
N PHE A 693 -3.50 23.86 31.12
CA PHE A 693 -2.24 24.03 30.41
C PHE A 693 -1.13 24.55 31.34
N GLN A 694 -1.40 25.57 32.15
CA GLN A 694 -0.43 26.14 33.09
C GLN A 694 -0.18 25.27 34.35
N SER A 695 -0.94 24.19 34.55
CA SER A 695 -0.75 23.28 35.70
C SER A 695 0.52 22.43 35.58
N ASP A 696 1.11 22.34 34.39
CA ASP A 696 2.36 21.65 34.14
C ASP A 696 3.55 22.59 34.36
N LEU A 697 4.53 22.14 35.15
CA LEU A 697 5.69 22.94 35.52
C LEU A 697 6.56 23.28 34.30
N GLU A 698 6.72 22.35 33.37
CA GLU A 698 7.53 22.55 32.16
C GLU A 698 6.85 23.55 31.22
N VAL A 699 5.53 23.43 31.06
CA VAL A 699 4.74 24.37 30.27
C VAL A 699 4.84 25.79 30.83
N ARG A 700 4.86 25.94 32.16
CA ARG A 700 5.06 27.25 32.79
C ARG A 700 6.52 27.67 32.92
N LEU A 701 7.43 27.09 32.14
CA LEU A 701 8.85 27.43 32.11
C LEU A 701 9.52 27.37 33.49
N PHE A 702 9.09 26.42 34.33
CA PHE A 702 9.51 26.26 35.71
C PHE A 702 9.25 27.49 36.60
N ALA A 703 8.28 28.34 36.22
CA ALA A 703 7.84 29.48 37.02
C ALA A 703 7.38 29.02 38.41
N GLN A 704 7.96 29.64 39.43
CA GLN A 704 7.68 29.40 40.85
C GLN A 704 8.22 30.58 41.66
N PRO A 705 7.82 30.73 42.94
CA PRO A 705 8.34 31.80 43.80
C PRO A 705 9.87 31.84 43.80
N GLY A 706 10.44 33.02 43.53
CA GLY A 706 11.89 33.24 43.42
C GLY A 706 12.44 33.16 41.98
N VAL A 707 11.65 32.69 41.02
CA VAL A 707 12.00 32.68 39.59
C VAL A 707 11.36 33.87 38.88
N ARG A 708 12.11 34.57 38.03
CA ARG A 708 11.60 35.68 37.21
C ARG A 708 11.40 35.22 35.77
N ILE A 709 10.20 35.43 35.23
CA ILE A 709 9.88 35.12 33.84
C ILE A 709 9.84 36.41 33.03
N ALA A 710 10.55 36.42 31.89
CA ALA A 710 10.58 37.57 30.99
C ALA A 710 9.43 37.49 29.97
N GLN A 711 8.64 38.56 29.84
CA GLN A 711 7.61 38.67 28.79
C GLN A 711 8.26 39.07 27.45
N VAL A 712 8.82 38.08 26.75
CA VAL A 712 9.54 38.28 25.47
C VAL A 712 8.68 37.92 24.24
N MET A 713 7.64 37.11 24.44
CA MET A 713 6.81 36.61 23.34
C MET A 713 5.95 37.73 22.74
N SER A 714 5.63 37.60 21.46
CA SER A 714 4.80 38.60 20.76
C SER A 714 3.36 38.56 21.28
N VAL A 715 2.77 39.73 21.49
CA VAL A 715 1.46 39.92 22.15
C VAL A 715 0.26 39.36 21.37
N VAL A 716 0.45 39.07 20.09
CA VAL A 716 -0.56 38.43 19.22
C VAL A 716 -0.48 36.91 19.20
N PHE A 717 0.59 36.32 19.74
CA PHE A 717 0.73 34.88 19.86
C PHE A 717 0.23 34.40 21.21
N ASP A 718 -0.37 33.22 21.22
CA ASP A 718 -0.79 32.49 22.41
C ASP A 718 0.35 32.22 23.41
N GLY A 719 1.60 32.14 22.94
CA GLY A 719 2.77 32.10 23.81
C GLY A 719 2.87 33.30 24.78
N SER A 720 2.38 34.49 24.41
CA SER A 720 2.40 35.66 25.32
C SER A 720 1.42 35.57 26.49
N ILE A 721 0.50 34.60 26.45
CA ILE A 721 -0.37 34.24 27.57
C ILE A 721 0.49 33.68 28.71
N GLN A 722 1.56 32.93 28.42
CA GLN A 722 2.37 32.28 29.45
C GLN A 722 2.93 33.27 30.48
N PRO A 723 3.71 34.30 30.11
CA PRO A 723 4.30 35.18 31.13
C PRO A 723 3.28 36.13 31.78
N ALA A 724 2.17 36.43 31.10
CA ALA A 724 1.12 37.31 31.64
C ALA A 724 0.32 36.66 32.79
N HIS A 725 0.23 35.33 32.82
CA HIS A 725 -0.52 34.56 33.83
C HIS A 725 0.37 33.81 34.84
N GLN A 726 1.70 33.98 34.75
CA GLN A 726 2.72 33.30 35.57
C GLN A 726 3.28 34.15 36.72
N ALA A 727 2.57 35.19 37.12
CA ALA A 727 2.82 35.82 38.41
C ALA A 727 2.31 34.87 39.53
N GLY A 728 3.15 33.90 39.94
CA GLY A 728 2.95 33.02 41.10
C GLY A 728 3.61 31.65 41.00
#